data_AF-A0A1Q4H5C9-F1
#
_entry.id   AF-A0A1Q4H5C9-F1
#
_cell.length_a   1.000
_cell.length_b   1.000
_cell.length_c   1.000
_cell.angle_alpha   90.00
_cell.angle_beta   90.00
_cell.angle_gamma   90.00
#
_symmetry.space_group_name_H-M   'P 1'
#
loop_
_entity.id
_entity.type
_entity.pdbx_description
1 polymer ?
#
loop_
_entity_poly.entity_id
_entity_poly.type
_entity_poly.pdbx_seq_one_letter_code
_entity_poly.pdbx_strand_id
1 'polypeptide(L)'
;MLEDKPVQAPHTVRPLRLAIIVGALGVVFGDIGTSPIYTLQTVFNPADPHPVPLTEANLYGVVSLIFWSVMVIVTLTYVVLVMRADNHGEGGIMALITLLRRGAATRGHRTSIMLGFLGLFGAALFFGDSMITPAISVLSAVEGLKTLEPDLADWVVPITAVIIVALFCVQRQGTAVVGRFFGPVMILWFLAIGACGVGGIASNPGILAALSPTHAISFMAGHFHIAFFALAAIVLAVTGAEALYADMGHFGRRAIVVGWLGLVLPACTLSYFGQGALLLLDENTHTAPFFLLAPQWARLPLVLLATAATVIASQAVITGAFSVVSQAVQLGYLPRLRITHTSARAIGQIYVPWINWVLMVAVLTLVFAFETSAALAYAFGMAVSGTITITTLLFLYYARQQWKWPLWLLLSGGGLLLTVDLMFLAANLTKLVHGAWLPLVIAIFMFTVMTTWQRGRHLVTDARREIEGPLRPFIAELATRRPALTRVPGTAIFLNRHDDTTPLAMRANVEHNHVLHEHVIIVSVETLPVPRLSDEERIAVDALGYRDDGIVHVLVHAGYMERPDVPAALHMLPAEITEGGIDLDRASFFLSHLELVPGDNTDMVGWRKRLFVATSLLTADAAGYFNLPQDRTILVGSRMEV
;
A
#
# COMPACT_ATOMS: atom_id res chain seq x y z
N MET A 1 -29.36 -33.79 -8.17
CA MET A 1 -29.51 -33.99 -6.71
C MET A 1 -28.46 -34.99 -6.28
N LEU A 2 -27.23 -34.51 -6.08
CA LEU A 2 -26.09 -35.23 -5.53
C LEU A 2 -25.37 -34.20 -4.66
N GLU A 3 -25.48 -34.37 -3.34
CA GLU A 3 -24.88 -33.48 -2.33
C GLU A 3 -23.39 -33.82 -2.17
N ASP A 4 -22.54 -32.85 -2.49
CA ASP A 4 -21.12 -32.86 -2.19
C ASP A 4 -20.91 -32.58 -0.70
N LYS A 5 -20.42 -33.58 0.05
CA LYS A 5 -20.00 -33.37 1.45
C LYS A 5 -18.56 -32.84 1.47
N PRO A 6 -18.27 -31.70 2.13
CA PRO A 6 -16.90 -31.24 2.28
C PRO A 6 -16.15 -32.15 3.26
N VAL A 7 -15.03 -32.70 2.80
CA VAL A 7 -14.07 -33.45 3.62
C VAL A 7 -13.41 -32.49 4.62
N GLN A 8 -13.75 -32.63 5.91
CA GLN A 8 -13.06 -31.91 6.99
C GLN A 8 -11.73 -32.59 7.29
N ALA A 9 -10.63 -31.90 7.00
CA ALA A 9 -9.29 -32.29 7.45
C ALA A 9 -9.12 -32.05 8.97
N PRO A 10 -8.37 -32.92 9.68
CA PRO A 10 -8.23 -32.84 11.14
C PRO A 10 -7.42 -31.62 11.58
N HIS A 11 -8.00 -30.82 12.48
CA HIS A 11 -7.35 -29.69 13.13
C HIS A 11 -6.29 -30.15 14.16
N THR A 12 -5.02 -30.07 13.81
CA THR A 12 -3.93 -30.00 14.78
C THR A 12 -3.72 -28.55 15.21
N VAL A 13 -3.88 -28.26 16.51
CA VAL A 13 -3.89 -26.91 17.08
C VAL A 13 -2.70 -26.76 18.05
N ARG A 14 -1.71 -25.89 17.74
CA ARG A 14 -1.24 -24.75 18.58
C ARG A 14 0.08 -24.01 18.23
N PRO A 15 1.03 -24.43 17.38
CA PRO A 15 2.25 -23.64 17.16
C PRO A 15 2.09 -22.49 16.14
N LEU A 16 1.11 -22.58 15.24
CA LEU A 16 0.91 -21.61 14.16
C LEU A 16 0.49 -20.22 14.66
N ARG A 17 -0.25 -20.12 15.79
CA ARG A 17 -0.80 -18.84 16.27
C ARG A 17 0.28 -17.91 16.85
N LEU A 18 1.23 -18.45 17.61
CA LEU A 18 2.25 -17.64 18.27
C LEU A 18 3.29 -17.12 17.26
N ALA A 19 3.66 -17.93 16.27
CA ALA A 19 4.53 -17.49 15.18
C ALA A 19 3.92 -16.34 14.36
N ILE A 20 2.60 -16.37 14.10
CA ILE A 20 1.90 -15.28 13.40
C ILE A 20 1.85 -14.01 14.27
N ILE A 21 1.63 -14.13 15.59
CA ILE A 21 1.67 -12.97 16.50
C ILE A 21 3.07 -12.36 16.54
N VAL A 22 4.12 -13.18 16.64
CA VAL A 22 5.52 -12.71 16.61
C VAL A 22 5.85 -12.06 15.26
N GLY A 23 5.34 -12.62 14.16
CA GLY A 23 5.45 -12.00 12.83
C GLY A 23 4.75 -10.64 12.76
N ALA A 24 3.53 -10.55 13.30
CA ALA A 24 2.78 -9.29 13.35
C ALA A 24 3.50 -8.24 14.21
N LEU A 25 4.05 -8.63 15.37
CA LEU A 25 4.89 -7.77 16.21
C LEU A 25 6.12 -7.24 15.47
N GLY A 26 6.71 -8.07 14.61
CA GLY A 26 7.87 -7.71 13.81
C GLY A 26 7.59 -6.75 12.66
N VAL A 27 6.40 -6.76 12.08
CA VAL A 27 6.13 -5.98 10.85
C VAL A 27 5.13 -4.87 11.10
N VAL A 28 4.01 -5.17 11.75
CA VAL A 28 2.85 -4.26 11.79
C VAL A 28 3.06 -3.08 12.75
N PHE A 29 3.81 -3.30 13.83
CA PHE A 29 3.90 -2.33 14.94
C PHE A 29 5.19 -1.52 14.96
N GLY A 30 6.02 -1.62 13.93
CA GLY A 30 7.28 -0.87 13.87
C GLY A 30 7.05 0.63 13.94
N ASP A 31 6.17 1.16 13.09
CA ASP A 31 5.93 2.60 12.98
C ASP A 31 5.43 3.21 14.30
N ILE A 32 4.24 2.81 14.75
CA ILE A 32 3.65 3.25 16.03
C ILE A 32 4.52 2.93 17.25
N GLY A 33 5.32 1.87 17.17
CA GLY A 33 6.21 1.45 18.24
C GLY A 33 7.47 2.31 18.36
N THR A 34 7.81 3.06 17.32
CA THR A 34 8.98 3.96 17.30
C THR A 34 8.60 5.43 17.55
N SER A 35 7.32 5.79 17.46
CA SER A 35 6.79 7.11 17.83
C SER A 35 7.22 7.65 19.21
N PRO A 36 7.42 6.82 20.26
CA PRO A 36 7.93 7.31 21.55
C PRO A 36 9.31 7.97 21.49
N ILE A 37 10.11 7.71 20.45
CA ILE A 37 11.44 8.30 20.28
C ILE A 37 11.34 9.82 20.10
N TYR A 38 10.35 10.29 19.34
CA TYR A 38 10.31 11.69 18.87
C TYR A 38 9.07 12.49 19.31
N THR A 39 7.98 11.84 19.75
CA THR A 39 6.71 12.55 20.04
C THR A 39 6.86 13.61 21.14
N LEU A 40 7.30 13.23 22.34
CA LEU A 40 7.40 14.18 23.48
C LEU A 40 8.47 15.24 23.25
N GLN A 41 9.60 14.85 22.66
CA GLN A 41 10.64 15.77 22.22
C GLN A 41 10.07 16.84 21.27
N THR A 42 9.21 16.45 20.34
CA THR A 42 8.59 17.38 19.39
C THR A 42 7.57 18.29 20.08
N VAL A 43 6.74 17.77 20.98
CA VAL A 43 5.71 18.58 21.68
C VAL A 43 6.35 19.69 22.52
N PHE A 44 7.44 19.37 23.23
CA PHE A 44 8.12 20.31 24.13
C PHE A 44 9.34 20.98 23.49
N ASN A 45 9.47 20.94 22.16
CA ASN A 45 10.57 21.61 21.48
C ASN A 45 10.42 23.13 21.57
N PRO A 46 11.36 23.86 22.20
CA PRO A 46 11.30 25.32 22.29
C PRO A 46 11.42 26.03 20.93
N ALA A 47 11.95 25.35 19.92
CA ALA A 47 12.06 25.86 18.55
C ALA A 47 10.76 25.71 17.73
N ASP A 48 9.69 25.12 18.29
CA ASP A 48 8.39 25.09 17.63
C ASP A 48 7.85 26.51 17.46
N PRO A 49 7.27 26.86 16.29
CA PRO A 49 6.59 28.15 16.10
C PRO A 49 5.49 28.43 17.14
N HIS A 50 4.90 27.38 17.72
CA HIS A 50 3.89 27.44 18.77
C HIS A 50 4.32 26.52 19.94
N PRO A 51 5.33 26.92 20.73
CA PRO A 51 5.92 26.04 21.73
C PRO A 51 4.97 25.80 22.89
N VAL A 52 4.93 24.56 23.38
CA VAL A 52 4.20 24.21 24.60
C VAL A 52 5.10 24.45 25.81
N PRO A 53 4.78 25.38 26.72
CA PRO A 53 5.59 25.59 27.91
C PRO A 53 5.62 24.34 28.76
N LEU A 54 6.81 23.93 29.20
CA LEU A 54 6.99 22.78 30.08
C LEU A 54 6.59 23.18 31.51
N THR A 55 5.29 23.10 31.80
CA THR A 55 4.74 23.24 33.15
C THR A 55 4.14 21.91 33.56
N GLU A 56 4.06 21.64 34.87
CA GLU A 56 3.44 20.42 35.39
C GLU A 56 2.03 20.21 34.81
N ALA A 57 1.19 21.25 34.83
CA ALA A 57 -0.18 21.17 34.28
C ALA A 57 -0.22 20.82 32.79
N ASN A 58 0.64 21.44 31.97
CA ASN A 58 0.73 21.14 30.54
C ASN A 58 1.26 19.73 30.29
N LEU A 59 2.22 19.27 31.09
CA LEU A 59 2.80 17.94 30.96
C LEU A 59 1.80 16.83 31.26
N TYR A 60 1.04 16.95 32.35
CA TYR A 60 -0.08 16.05 32.63
C TYR A 60 -1.13 16.08 31.52
N GLY A 61 -1.46 17.26 31.00
CA GLY A 61 -2.39 17.44 29.89
C GLY A 61 -1.93 16.75 28.60
N VAL A 62 -0.68 16.96 28.21
CA VAL A 62 -0.06 16.37 27.01
C VAL A 62 0.03 14.85 27.11
N VAL A 63 0.56 14.31 28.20
CA VAL A 63 0.69 12.85 28.39
C VAL A 63 -0.71 12.20 28.39
N SER A 64 -1.69 12.83 29.03
CA SER A 64 -3.09 12.37 29.00
C SER A 64 -3.68 12.42 27.58
N LEU A 65 -3.45 13.51 26.83
CA LEU A 65 -3.91 13.63 25.44
C LEU A 65 -3.27 12.57 24.55
N ILE A 66 -1.97 12.30 24.67
CA ILE A 66 -1.28 11.24 23.92
C ILE A 66 -1.98 9.90 24.18
N PHE A 67 -2.14 9.53 25.45
CA PHE A 67 -2.77 8.26 25.82
C PHE A 67 -4.19 8.13 25.26
N TRP A 68 -5.05 9.14 25.49
CA TRP A 68 -6.44 9.09 25.05
C TRP A 68 -6.58 9.18 23.53
N SER A 69 -5.66 9.85 22.84
CA SER A 69 -5.61 9.86 21.37
C SER A 69 -5.28 8.48 20.81
N VAL A 70 -4.29 7.78 21.39
CA VAL A 70 -3.98 6.37 21.04
C VAL A 70 -5.16 5.45 21.34
N MET A 71 -5.87 5.67 22.45
CA MET A 71 -7.07 4.89 22.78
C MET A 71 -8.23 5.13 21.80
N VAL A 72 -8.49 6.38 21.41
CA VAL A 72 -9.61 6.73 20.53
C VAL A 72 -9.32 6.41 19.07
N ILE A 73 -8.17 6.85 18.55
CA ILE A 73 -7.82 6.68 17.14
C ILE A 73 -7.36 5.24 16.91
N VAL A 74 -6.29 4.80 17.56
CA VAL A 74 -5.70 3.50 17.25
C VAL A 74 -6.55 2.36 17.79
N THR A 75 -6.90 2.38 19.08
CA THR A 75 -7.60 1.24 19.70
C THR A 75 -9.07 1.19 19.31
N LEU A 76 -9.83 2.26 19.52
CA LEU A 76 -11.26 2.26 19.24
C LEU A 76 -11.55 2.33 17.74
N THR A 77 -10.99 3.32 17.03
CA THR A 77 -11.32 3.52 15.61
C THR A 77 -10.69 2.44 14.74
N TYR A 78 -9.38 2.23 14.82
CA TYR A 78 -8.73 1.24 13.96
C TYR A 78 -8.95 -0.20 14.42
N VAL A 79 -8.55 -0.51 15.66
CA VAL A 79 -8.48 -1.90 16.13
C VAL A 79 -9.86 -2.53 16.35
N VAL A 80 -10.79 -1.79 16.96
CA VAL A 80 -12.13 -2.31 17.28
C VAL A 80 -13.11 -2.16 16.10
N LEU A 81 -13.03 -1.06 15.34
CA LEU A 81 -14.01 -0.72 14.31
C LEU A 81 -13.53 -1.00 12.87
N VAL A 82 -12.57 -0.24 12.37
CA VAL A 82 -12.16 -0.26 10.95
C VAL A 82 -11.61 -1.63 10.54
N MET A 83 -10.82 -2.30 11.39
CA MET A 83 -10.30 -3.66 11.11
C MET A 83 -11.38 -4.75 11.00
N ARG A 84 -12.65 -4.45 11.24
CA ARG A 84 -13.75 -5.39 10.96
C ARG A 84 -14.32 -5.24 9.54
N ALA A 85 -13.94 -4.18 8.83
CA ALA A 85 -14.29 -3.96 7.43
C ALA A 85 -13.16 -4.49 6.55
N ASP A 86 -13.15 -5.79 6.27
CA ASP A 86 -12.15 -6.43 5.39
C ASP A 86 -12.76 -6.87 4.05
N ASN A 87 -11.93 -6.95 3.02
CA ASN A 87 -12.26 -7.51 1.71
C ASN A 87 -11.49 -8.81 1.52
N HIS A 88 -12.11 -9.95 1.81
CA HIS A 88 -11.46 -11.28 1.74
C HIS A 88 -10.20 -11.37 2.62
N GLY A 89 -10.23 -10.76 3.81
CA GLY A 89 -9.09 -10.70 4.73
C GLY A 89 -8.13 -9.53 4.50
N GLU A 90 -8.19 -8.82 3.37
CA GLU A 90 -7.40 -7.61 3.13
C GLU A 90 -8.05 -6.38 3.77
N GLY A 91 -7.23 -5.52 4.38
CA GLY A 91 -7.64 -4.21 4.88
C GLY A 91 -6.96 -3.07 4.13
N GLY A 92 -7.04 -1.86 4.68
CA GLY A 92 -6.52 -0.65 4.07
C GLY A 92 -7.55 0.14 3.25
N ILE A 93 -7.17 1.37 2.88
CA ILE A 93 -8.06 2.29 2.16
C ILE A 93 -8.53 1.75 0.80
N MET A 94 -7.69 0.98 0.12
CA MET A 94 -8.02 0.37 -1.17
C MET A 94 -9.01 -0.78 -1.03
N ALA A 95 -8.96 -1.54 0.07
CA ALA A 95 -9.96 -2.53 0.40
C ALA A 95 -11.33 -1.88 0.65
N LEU A 96 -11.37 -0.76 1.40
CA LEU A 96 -12.58 0.05 1.58
C LEU A 96 -13.15 0.53 0.25
N ILE A 97 -12.32 1.12 -0.63
CA ILE A 97 -12.79 1.57 -1.96
C ILE A 97 -13.39 0.42 -2.76
N THR A 98 -12.75 -0.75 -2.72
CA THR A 98 -13.23 -1.95 -3.45
C THR A 98 -14.58 -2.41 -2.92
N LEU A 99 -14.76 -2.46 -1.60
CA LEU A 99 -16.04 -2.78 -0.95
C LEU A 99 -17.14 -1.76 -1.30
N LEU A 100 -16.79 -0.48 -1.37
CA LEU A 100 -17.71 0.59 -1.74
C LEU A 100 -18.12 0.53 -3.21
N ARG A 101 -17.19 0.21 -4.13
CA ARG A 101 -17.49 0.05 -5.57
C ARG A 101 -18.41 -1.14 -5.83
N ARG A 102 -18.24 -2.28 -5.15
CA ARG A 102 -19.13 -3.45 -5.28
C ARG A 102 -20.57 -3.12 -4.86
N GLY A 103 -20.75 -2.30 -3.82
CA GLY A 103 -22.07 -1.84 -3.38
C GLY A 103 -22.69 -0.72 -4.22
N ALA A 104 -21.91 -0.09 -5.12
CA ALA A 104 -22.32 1.09 -5.89
C ALA A 104 -23.29 0.80 -7.05
N ALA A 105 -23.40 -0.46 -7.50
CA ALA A 105 -24.31 -0.87 -8.58
C ALA A 105 -25.80 -0.54 -8.32
N THR A 106 -26.15 -0.19 -7.08
CA THR A 106 -27.52 0.13 -6.65
C THR A 106 -27.78 1.62 -6.43
N ARG A 107 -26.82 2.54 -6.66
CA ARG A 107 -26.91 3.91 -6.09
C ARG A 107 -26.34 5.04 -6.96
N GLY A 108 -26.68 6.28 -6.57
CA GLY A 108 -26.40 7.52 -7.29
C GLY A 108 -24.94 7.71 -7.70
N HIS A 109 -24.73 7.89 -9.00
CA HIS A 109 -23.42 7.97 -9.67
C HIS A 109 -22.45 8.97 -9.01
N ARG A 110 -22.95 10.13 -8.56
CA ARG A 110 -22.13 11.20 -7.94
C ARG A 110 -21.45 10.78 -6.64
N THR A 111 -22.16 10.08 -5.75
CA THR A 111 -21.61 9.65 -4.45
C THR A 111 -20.53 8.59 -4.63
N SER A 112 -20.74 7.64 -5.54
CA SER A 112 -19.72 6.62 -5.85
C SER A 112 -18.45 7.24 -6.42
N ILE A 113 -18.58 8.25 -7.29
CA ILE A 113 -17.44 8.98 -7.85
C ILE A 113 -16.70 9.72 -6.73
N MET A 114 -17.41 10.45 -5.88
CA MET A 114 -16.79 11.22 -4.79
C MET A 114 -16.02 10.33 -3.82
N LEU A 115 -16.58 9.18 -3.43
CA LEU A 115 -15.92 8.21 -2.56
C LEU A 115 -14.71 7.56 -3.21
N GLY A 116 -14.78 7.28 -4.52
CA GLY A 116 -13.64 6.80 -5.30
C GLY A 116 -12.49 7.80 -5.31
N PHE A 117 -12.77 9.09 -5.57
CA PHE A 117 -11.77 10.15 -5.50
C PHE A 117 -11.22 10.36 -4.09
N LEU A 118 -12.06 10.33 -3.07
CA LEU A 118 -11.63 10.51 -1.69
C LEU A 118 -10.69 9.38 -1.27
N GLY A 119 -11.02 8.13 -1.58
CA GLY A 119 -10.16 7.00 -1.30
C GLY A 119 -8.86 7.00 -2.11
N LEU A 120 -8.91 7.42 -3.39
CA LEU A 120 -7.72 7.58 -4.22
C LEU A 120 -6.79 8.66 -3.66
N PHE A 121 -7.35 9.75 -3.16
CA PHE A 121 -6.60 10.82 -2.51
C PHE A 121 -5.97 10.35 -1.19
N GLY A 122 -6.69 9.57 -0.39
CA GLY A 122 -6.11 8.96 0.82
C GLY A 122 -4.99 7.95 0.50
N ALA A 123 -5.13 7.15 -0.57
CA ALA A 123 -4.04 6.30 -1.04
C ALA A 123 -2.81 7.12 -1.48
N ALA A 124 -3.03 8.30 -2.08
CA ALA A 124 -1.95 9.22 -2.44
C ALA A 124 -1.30 9.89 -1.22
N LEU A 125 -2.05 10.23 -0.18
CA LEU A 125 -1.50 10.72 1.09
C LEU A 125 -0.64 9.66 1.79
N PHE A 126 -1.04 8.38 1.72
CA PHE A 126 -0.24 7.26 2.22
C PHE A 126 1.13 7.13 1.52
N PHE A 127 1.25 7.51 0.24
CA PHE A 127 2.57 7.60 -0.40
C PHE A 127 3.45 8.70 0.21
N GLY A 128 2.86 9.84 0.58
CA GLY A 128 3.58 10.91 1.25
C GLY A 128 4.11 10.47 2.61
N ASP A 129 3.26 9.78 3.38
CA ASP A 129 3.65 9.11 4.64
C ASP A 129 4.79 8.11 4.43
N SER A 130 4.69 7.27 3.39
CA SER A 130 5.71 6.26 3.06
C SER A 130 7.10 6.81 2.73
N MET A 131 7.19 8.09 2.36
CA MET A 131 8.46 8.77 2.12
C MET A 131 9.03 9.40 3.40
N ILE A 132 8.17 9.86 4.31
CA ILE A 132 8.61 10.60 5.50
C ILE A 132 8.96 9.65 6.64
N THR A 133 8.19 8.59 6.85
CA THR A 133 8.39 7.67 7.99
C THR A 133 9.80 7.08 8.05
N PRO A 134 10.41 6.58 6.95
CA PRO A 134 11.79 6.11 7.02
C PRO A 134 12.81 7.20 7.36
N ALA A 135 12.57 8.43 6.90
CA ALA A 135 13.44 9.56 7.18
C ALA A 135 13.36 9.97 8.66
N ILE A 136 12.17 10.19 9.22
CA ILE A 136 12.01 10.64 10.61
C ILE A 136 12.41 9.57 11.62
N SER A 137 12.03 8.31 11.38
CA SER A 137 12.30 7.21 12.30
C SER A 137 13.78 6.90 12.37
N VAL A 138 14.46 6.70 11.24
CA VAL A 138 15.91 6.38 11.26
C VAL A 138 16.73 7.58 11.75
N LEU A 139 16.37 8.81 11.35
CA LEU A 139 17.07 10.01 11.82
C LEU A 139 16.94 10.19 13.34
N SER A 140 15.72 10.07 13.89
CA SER A 140 15.49 10.20 15.34
C SER A 140 16.18 9.11 16.17
N ALA A 141 16.28 7.88 15.66
CA ALA A 141 17.05 6.84 16.34
C ALA A 141 18.56 7.16 16.39
N VAL A 142 19.13 7.63 15.28
CA VAL A 142 20.56 7.96 15.18
C VAL A 142 20.90 9.23 15.95
N GLU A 143 19.96 10.19 16.07
CA GLU A 143 20.13 11.37 16.91
C GLU A 143 20.36 11.05 18.39
N GLY A 144 19.97 9.87 18.86
CA GLY A 144 20.31 9.39 20.19
C GLY A 144 21.82 9.36 20.48
N LEU A 145 22.67 9.28 19.44
CA LEU A 145 24.13 9.41 19.58
C LEU A 145 24.57 10.75 20.18
N LYS A 146 23.82 11.83 19.94
CA LYS A 146 24.07 13.17 20.52
C LYS A 146 24.02 13.16 22.04
N THR A 147 23.32 12.19 22.65
CA THR A 147 23.22 12.03 24.12
C THR A 147 24.42 11.33 24.76
N LEU A 148 25.28 10.73 23.94
CA LEU A 148 26.52 10.08 24.37
C LEU A 148 27.70 11.05 24.24
N GLU A 149 27.86 11.62 23.04
CA GLU A 149 28.92 12.58 22.72
C GLU A 149 28.37 13.64 21.75
N PRO A 150 28.38 14.94 22.12
CA PRO A 150 27.85 16.01 21.26
C PRO A 150 28.53 16.10 19.89
N ASP A 151 29.83 15.76 19.80
CA ASP A 151 30.62 15.79 18.56
C ASP A 151 30.14 14.77 17.51
N LEU A 152 29.33 13.78 17.90
CA LEU A 152 28.71 12.84 16.97
C LEU A 152 27.53 13.45 16.20
N ALA A 153 27.13 14.70 16.49
CA ALA A 153 26.04 15.38 15.81
C ALA A 153 26.26 15.49 14.28
N ASP A 154 27.49 15.79 13.85
CA ASP A 154 27.83 15.93 12.42
C ASP A 154 27.77 14.60 11.65
N TRP A 155 27.84 13.48 12.37
CA TRP A 155 27.79 12.14 11.80
C TRP A 155 26.36 11.58 11.68
N VAL A 156 25.36 12.23 12.27
CA VAL A 156 23.98 11.75 12.27
C VAL A 156 23.44 11.60 10.85
N VAL A 157 23.47 12.67 10.04
CA VAL A 157 22.94 12.65 8.67
C VAL A 157 23.67 11.63 7.77
N PRO A 158 25.03 11.57 7.76
CA PRO A 158 25.75 10.53 7.02
C PRO A 158 25.39 9.09 7.43
N ILE A 159 25.30 8.82 8.74
CA ILE A 159 24.94 7.48 9.25
C ILE A 159 23.51 7.11 8.82
N THR A 160 22.56 8.03 8.99
CA THR A 160 21.17 7.84 8.55
C THR A 160 21.08 7.55 7.06
N ALA A 161 21.81 8.29 6.22
CA ALA A 161 21.84 8.06 4.77
C ALA A 161 22.39 6.67 4.40
N VAL A 162 23.47 6.23 5.05
CA VAL A 162 24.03 4.87 4.85
C VAL A 162 23.03 3.79 5.23
N ILE A 163 22.34 3.95 6.37
CA ILE A 163 21.30 3.01 6.82
C ILE A 163 20.17 2.93 5.79
N ILE A 164 19.69 4.07 5.30
CA ILE A 164 18.63 4.12 4.27
C ILE A 164 19.08 3.47 2.96
N VAL A 165 20.28 3.75 2.47
CA VAL A 165 20.79 3.11 1.24
C VAL A 165 20.88 1.60 1.41
N ALA A 166 21.43 1.12 2.54
CA ALA A 166 21.52 -0.29 2.86
C ALA A 166 20.11 -0.93 2.91
N LEU A 167 19.17 -0.25 3.55
CA LEU A 167 17.77 -0.65 3.63
C LEU A 167 17.16 -0.87 2.25
N PHE A 168 17.23 0.13 1.38
CA PHE A 168 16.64 0.08 0.04
C PHE A 168 17.33 -0.90 -0.90
N CYS A 169 18.62 -1.18 -0.71
CA CYS A 169 19.36 -2.19 -1.48
C CYS A 169 18.96 -3.64 -1.16
N VAL A 170 18.56 -3.91 0.09
CA VAL A 170 18.16 -5.24 0.57
C VAL A 170 16.72 -5.59 0.18
N GLN A 171 15.87 -4.63 -0.20
CA GLN A 171 14.45 -4.87 -0.52
C GLN A 171 14.19 -6.00 -1.52
N ARG A 172 15.08 -6.15 -2.52
CA ARG A 172 14.97 -7.20 -3.55
C ARG A 172 14.99 -8.63 -3.01
N GLN A 173 15.60 -8.84 -1.83
CA GLN A 173 15.75 -10.16 -1.21
C GLN A 173 14.46 -10.60 -0.48
N GLY A 174 13.49 -9.68 -0.37
CA GLY A 174 12.19 -9.92 0.23
C GLY A 174 12.21 -9.98 1.77
N THR A 175 11.05 -9.73 2.36
CA THR A 175 10.83 -9.81 3.81
C THR A 175 10.95 -11.23 4.36
N ALA A 176 11.00 -12.27 3.51
CA ALA A 176 11.10 -13.66 3.92
C ALA A 176 12.46 -14.02 4.55
N VAL A 177 13.57 -13.42 4.10
CA VAL A 177 14.92 -13.70 4.62
C VAL A 177 15.17 -12.94 5.94
N VAL A 178 14.67 -11.71 6.04
CA VAL A 178 14.92 -10.82 7.20
C VAL A 178 13.81 -10.92 8.27
N GLY A 179 12.59 -11.27 7.86
CA GLY A 179 11.40 -11.27 8.72
C GLY A 179 11.42 -12.25 9.89
N ARG A 180 12.29 -13.27 9.86
CA ARG A 180 12.46 -14.18 11.01
C ARG A 180 13.07 -13.47 12.24
N PHE A 181 13.85 -12.42 12.02
CA PHE A 181 14.50 -11.67 13.10
C PHE A 181 13.69 -10.45 13.55
N PHE A 182 12.77 -9.95 12.72
CA PHE A 182 11.98 -8.76 13.04
C PHE A 182 11.14 -8.93 14.30
N GLY A 183 10.43 -10.05 14.42
CA GLY A 183 9.60 -10.34 15.60
C GLY A 183 10.39 -10.31 16.92
N PRO A 184 11.47 -11.10 17.06
CA PRO A 184 12.32 -11.07 18.25
C PRO A 184 12.92 -9.70 18.58
N VAL A 185 13.40 -8.95 17.57
CA VAL A 185 13.95 -7.60 17.78
C VAL A 185 12.88 -6.64 18.27
N MET A 186 11.68 -6.66 17.69
CA MET A 186 10.58 -5.80 18.12
C MET A 186 10.06 -6.17 19.51
N ILE A 187 10.04 -7.46 19.87
CA ILE A 187 9.71 -7.88 21.25
C ILE A 187 10.73 -7.32 22.23
N LEU A 188 12.03 -7.44 21.92
CA LEU A 188 13.10 -6.88 22.74
C LEU A 188 12.96 -5.36 22.87
N TRP A 189 12.66 -4.67 21.75
CA TRP A 189 12.37 -3.23 21.74
C TRP A 189 11.22 -2.85 22.68
N PHE A 190 10.05 -3.48 22.55
CA PHE A 190 8.90 -3.15 23.40
C PHE A 190 9.15 -3.45 24.88
N LEU A 191 9.84 -4.55 25.19
CA LEU A 191 10.25 -4.86 26.56
C LEU A 191 11.24 -3.83 27.11
N ALA A 192 12.21 -3.39 26.30
CA ALA A 192 13.21 -2.40 26.69
C ALA A 192 12.59 -1.03 26.98
N ILE A 193 11.74 -0.52 26.07
CA ILE A 193 11.07 0.78 26.29
C ILE A 193 10.06 0.72 27.44
N GLY A 194 9.39 -0.42 27.62
CA GLY A 194 8.50 -0.66 28.75
C GLY A 194 9.26 -0.66 30.07
N ALA A 195 10.41 -1.33 30.14
CA ALA A 195 11.28 -1.35 31.33
C ALA A 195 11.84 0.05 31.66
N CYS A 196 12.30 0.80 30.66
CA CYS A 196 12.74 2.19 30.86
C CYS A 196 11.57 3.07 31.34
N GLY A 197 10.38 2.88 30.76
CA GLY A 197 9.13 3.53 31.16
C GLY A 197 8.80 3.31 32.64
N VAL A 198 8.83 2.05 33.09
CA VAL A 198 8.62 1.68 34.50
C VAL A 198 9.66 2.36 35.40
N GLY A 199 10.94 2.39 35.00
CA GLY A 199 11.99 3.08 35.74
C GLY A 199 11.74 4.59 35.91
N GLY A 200 11.30 5.26 34.83
CA GLY A 200 10.91 6.67 34.89
C GLY A 200 9.72 6.92 35.81
N ILE A 201 8.65 6.12 35.66
CA ILE A 201 7.44 6.22 36.50
C ILE A 201 7.77 5.98 37.97
N ALA A 202 8.65 5.03 38.29
CA ALA A 202 9.06 4.77 39.67
C ALA A 202 9.73 5.99 40.33
N SER A 203 10.37 6.85 39.53
CA SER A 203 11.03 8.07 40.02
C SER A 203 10.02 9.18 40.34
N ASN A 204 8.90 9.25 39.62
CA ASN A 204 7.78 10.13 39.96
C ASN A 204 6.43 9.46 39.66
N PRO A 205 5.87 8.66 40.59
CA PRO A 205 4.64 7.90 40.37
C PRO A 205 3.40 8.77 40.14
N GLY A 206 3.48 10.05 40.52
CA GLY A 206 2.40 11.01 40.33
C GLY A 206 1.95 11.13 38.88
N ILE A 207 2.84 10.88 37.90
CA ILE A 207 2.50 10.97 36.46
C ILE A 207 1.34 10.07 36.05
N LEU A 208 1.10 8.97 36.79
CA LEU A 208 0.00 8.03 36.51
C LEU A 208 -1.38 8.69 36.60
N ALA A 209 -1.52 9.83 37.28
CA ALA A 209 -2.76 10.60 37.26
C ALA A 209 -3.17 11.02 35.83
N ALA A 210 -2.22 11.16 34.90
CA ALA A 210 -2.48 11.47 33.49
C ALA A 210 -3.33 10.39 32.76
N LEU A 211 -3.48 9.17 33.32
CA LEU A 211 -4.44 8.19 32.80
C LEU A 211 -5.88 8.69 32.85
N SER A 212 -6.19 9.57 33.81
CA SER A 212 -7.52 10.17 33.89
C SER A 212 -7.76 11.09 32.70
N PRO A 213 -8.86 10.92 31.94
CA PRO A 213 -9.20 11.79 30.82
C PRO A 213 -9.48 13.23 31.26
N THR A 214 -9.70 13.45 32.57
CA THR A 214 -9.89 14.78 33.14
C THR A 214 -8.71 15.70 32.86
N HIS A 215 -7.47 15.19 32.82
CA HIS A 215 -6.29 16.01 32.48
C HIS A 215 -6.26 16.43 31.02
N ALA A 216 -6.59 15.53 30.09
CA ALA A 216 -6.73 15.87 28.67
C ALA A 216 -7.86 16.89 28.44
N ILE A 217 -9.02 16.67 29.07
CA ILE A 217 -10.19 17.55 28.93
C ILE A 217 -9.91 18.91 29.57
N SER A 218 -9.31 18.96 30.77
CA SER A 218 -8.99 20.21 31.46
C SER A 218 -7.91 21.00 30.72
N PHE A 219 -6.92 20.32 30.13
CA PHE A 219 -5.92 20.96 29.28
C PHE A 219 -6.55 21.55 28.02
N MET A 220 -7.42 20.80 27.35
CA MET A 220 -8.15 21.30 26.18
C MET A 220 -9.10 22.46 26.53
N ALA A 221 -9.80 22.41 27.66
CA ALA A 221 -10.77 23.44 28.05
C ALA A 221 -10.10 24.69 28.66
N GLY A 222 -9.06 24.50 29.47
CA GLY A 222 -8.36 25.57 30.18
C GLY A 222 -7.29 26.27 29.34
N HIS A 223 -6.60 25.54 28.46
CA HIS A 223 -5.51 26.04 27.63
C HIS A 223 -5.70 25.66 26.15
N PHE A 224 -6.91 25.85 25.61
CA PHE A 224 -7.29 25.40 24.28
C PHE A 224 -6.27 25.75 23.18
N HIS A 225 -5.73 26.97 23.19
CA HIS A 225 -4.74 27.40 22.20
C HIS A 225 -3.46 26.55 22.25
N ILE A 226 -2.88 26.34 23.44
CA ILE A 226 -1.67 25.51 23.64
C ILE A 226 -1.98 24.07 23.28
N ALA A 227 -3.10 23.54 23.78
CA ALA A 227 -3.50 22.17 23.55
C ALA A 227 -3.78 21.90 22.06
N PHE A 228 -4.40 22.83 21.35
CA PHE A 228 -4.66 22.75 19.92
C PHE A 228 -3.37 22.68 19.10
N PHE A 229 -2.37 23.51 19.40
CA PHE A 229 -1.07 23.42 18.72
C PHE A 229 -0.30 22.16 19.12
N ALA A 230 -0.42 21.71 20.37
CA ALA A 230 0.15 20.44 20.82
C ALA A 230 -0.40 19.25 20.02
N LEU A 231 -1.68 19.25 19.60
CA LEU A 231 -2.26 18.19 18.77
C LEU A 231 -1.48 17.96 17.47
N ALA A 232 -0.88 19.02 16.89
CA ALA A 232 -0.07 18.88 15.67
C ALA A 232 1.19 18.03 15.90
N ALA A 233 1.75 18.02 17.12
CA ALA A 233 2.86 17.14 17.48
C ALA A 233 2.37 15.81 18.10
N ILE A 234 1.25 15.80 18.82
CA ILE A 234 0.68 14.57 19.42
C ILE A 234 0.22 13.58 18.34
N VAL A 235 -0.10 14.05 17.12
CA VAL A 235 -0.41 13.17 15.98
C VAL A 235 0.68 12.13 15.74
N LEU A 236 1.94 12.46 16.07
CA LEU A 236 3.10 11.59 15.95
C LEU A 236 2.96 10.28 16.76
N ALA A 237 2.16 10.29 17.82
CA ALA A 237 1.92 9.12 18.65
C ALA A 237 0.92 8.12 18.05
N VAL A 238 0.12 8.55 17.08
CA VAL A 238 -0.94 7.72 16.46
C VAL A 238 -0.58 7.27 15.04
N THR A 239 0.62 7.60 14.57
CA THR A 239 1.13 7.18 13.26
C THR A 239 1.31 5.67 13.21
N GLY A 240 1.11 5.07 12.05
CA GLY A 240 1.11 3.63 11.86
C GLY A 240 -0.26 2.97 12.03
N ALA A 241 -1.30 3.69 12.46
CA ALA A 241 -2.66 3.14 12.58
C ALA A 241 -3.19 2.60 11.23
N GLU A 242 -2.91 3.32 10.15
CA GLU A 242 -3.17 2.90 8.77
C GLU A 242 -2.39 1.66 8.36
N ALA A 243 -1.13 1.50 8.80
CA ALA A 243 -0.34 0.29 8.57
C ALA A 243 -0.96 -0.94 9.25
N LEU A 244 -1.49 -0.79 10.49
CA LEU A 244 -2.24 -1.85 11.16
C LEU A 244 -3.40 -2.37 10.30
N TYR A 245 -4.10 -1.46 9.61
CA TYR A 245 -5.22 -1.84 8.77
C TYR A 245 -4.78 -2.43 7.43
N ALA A 246 -3.75 -1.87 6.79
CA ALA A 246 -3.24 -2.36 5.50
C ALA A 246 -2.65 -3.79 5.61
N ASP A 247 -1.94 -4.10 6.69
CA ASP A 247 -1.26 -5.39 6.89
C ASP A 247 -2.18 -6.53 7.39
N MET A 248 -3.49 -6.27 7.49
CA MET A 248 -4.46 -7.30 7.83
C MET A 248 -4.42 -8.50 6.88
N GLY A 249 -4.12 -8.27 5.60
CA GLY A 249 -4.05 -9.34 4.59
C GLY A 249 -2.94 -10.37 4.86
N HIS A 250 -1.89 -10.00 5.60
CA HIS A 250 -0.74 -10.87 5.85
C HIS A 250 -0.82 -11.62 7.18
N PHE A 251 -1.30 -10.96 8.23
CA PHE A 251 -1.27 -11.51 9.60
C PHE A 251 -2.66 -11.82 10.17
N GLY A 252 -3.70 -11.21 9.60
CA GLY A 252 -5.07 -11.30 10.07
C GLY A 252 -5.33 -10.50 11.35
N ARG A 253 -6.58 -10.05 11.51
CA ARG A 253 -7.02 -9.19 12.61
C ARG A 253 -6.64 -9.70 14.01
N ARG A 254 -6.82 -11.00 14.27
CA ARG A 254 -6.62 -11.56 15.62
C ARG A 254 -5.17 -11.46 16.10
N ALA A 255 -4.20 -11.65 15.22
CA ALA A 255 -2.79 -11.55 15.58
C ALA A 255 -2.41 -10.11 15.94
N ILE A 256 -2.89 -9.15 15.14
CA ILE A 256 -2.70 -7.72 15.37
C ILE A 256 -3.34 -7.31 16.70
N VAL A 257 -4.61 -7.64 16.95
CA VAL A 257 -5.30 -7.29 18.20
C VAL A 257 -4.55 -7.81 19.45
N VAL A 258 -4.08 -9.06 19.42
CA VAL A 258 -3.36 -9.65 20.56
C VAL A 258 -1.99 -9.00 20.76
N GLY A 259 -1.24 -8.75 19.67
CA GLY A 259 0.05 -8.04 19.76
C GLY A 259 -0.12 -6.61 20.30
N TRP A 260 -1.13 -5.90 19.80
CA TRP A 260 -1.47 -4.54 20.22
C TRP A 260 -1.79 -4.48 21.72
N LEU A 261 -2.80 -5.21 22.17
CA LEU A 261 -3.27 -5.16 23.56
C LEU A 261 -2.31 -5.83 24.55
N GLY A 262 -1.56 -6.85 24.11
CA GLY A 262 -0.70 -7.65 24.96
C GLY A 262 0.69 -7.08 25.21
N LEU A 263 1.25 -6.34 24.25
CA LEU A 263 2.65 -5.86 24.34
C LEU A 263 2.81 -4.39 23.92
N VAL A 264 2.31 -4.02 22.74
CA VAL A 264 2.63 -2.72 22.12
C VAL A 264 2.00 -1.56 22.87
N LEU A 265 0.68 -1.60 23.09
CA LEU A 265 -0.04 -0.55 23.81
C LEU A 265 0.51 -0.36 25.24
N PRO A 266 0.71 -1.42 26.06
CA PRO A 266 1.34 -1.29 27.37
C PRO A 266 2.74 -0.68 27.29
N ALA A 267 3.61 -1.16 26.40
CA ALA A 267 4.99 -0.69 26.29
C ALA A 267 5.09 0.79 25.90
N CYS A 268 4.33 1.22 24.87
CA CYS A 268 4.30 2.62 24.45
C CYS A 268 3.70 3.51 25.54
N THR A 269 2.63 3.06 26.21
CA THR A 269 2.04 3.80 27.35
C THR A 269 3.06 3.99 28.46
N LEU A 270 3.72 2.92 28.91
CA LEU A 270 4.75 3.00 29.94
C LEU A 270 5.90 3.94 29.53
N SER A 271 6.32 3.89 28.26
CA SER A 271 7.37 4.77 27.74
C SER A 271 6.97 6.25 27.81
N TYR A 272 5.77 6.62 27.32
CA TYR A 272 5.30 8.01 27.37
C TYR A 272 5.16 8.53 28.80
N PHE A 273 4.63 7.71 29.71
CA PHE A 273 4.48 8.09 31.12
C PHE A 273 5.85 8.19 31.82
N GLY A 274 6.79 7.29 31.52
CA GLY A 274 8.14 7.37 32.07
C GLY A 274 8.90 8.62 31.59
N GLN A 275 8.78 8.97 30.31
CA GLN A 275 9.32 10.22 29.78
C GLN A 275 8.66 11.45 30.44
N GLY A 276 7.33 11.41 30.65
CA GLY A 276 6.63 12.46 31.39
C GLY A 276 7.13 12.60 32.84
N ALA A 277 7.34 11.49 33.55
CA ALA A 277 7.90 11.52 34.89
C ALA A 277 9.33 12.10 34.93
N LEU A 278 10.15 11.81 33.93
CA LEU A 278 11.50 12.37 33.80
C LEU A 278 11.47 13.90 33.63
N LEU A 279 10.58 14.39 32.75
CA LEU A 279 10.44 15.82 32.48
C LEU A 279 9.88 16.61 33.67
N LEU A 280 9.14 15.97 34.59
CA LEU A 280 8.74 16.57 35.86
C LEU A 280 9.91 16.79 36.82
N LEU A 281 11.00 16.02 36.69
CA LEU A 281 12.15 16.07 37.59
C LEU A 281 13.23 17.04 37.08
N ASP A 282 13.47 17.07 35.76
CA ASP A 282 14.46 17.96 35.14
C ASP A 282 13.98 18.47 33.78
N GLU A 283 13.63 19.76 33.75
CA GLU A 283 13.13 20.47 32.57
C GLU A 283 14.18 20.58 31.44
N ASN A 284 15.47 20.42 31.74
CA ASN A 284 16.54 20.48 30.73
C ASN A 284 16.64 19.20 29.88
N THR A 285 15.89 18.16 30.21
CA THR A 285 15.91 16.86 29.50
C THR A 285 15.01 16.82 28.26
N HIS A 286 14.36 17.93 27.89
CA HIS A 286 13.42 18.03 26.76
C HIS A 286 14.04 17.76 25.38
N THR A 287 15.37 17.82 25.24
CA THR A 287 16.07 17.60 23.97
C THR A 287 16.10 16.13 23.53
N ALA A 288 16.08 15.18 24.46
CA ALA A 288 16.10 13.75 24.14
C ALA A 288 15.49 12.89 25.29
N PRO A 289 14.24 13.17 25.71
CA PRO A 289 13.64 12.55 26.89
C PRO A 289 13.58 11.02 26.80
N PHE A 290 13.41 10.47 25.60
CA PHE A 290 13.41 9.04 25.35
C PHE A 290 14.75 8.37 25.71
N PHE A 291 15.88 8.89 25.22
CA PHE A 291 17.20 8.29 25.45
C PHE A 291 17.73 8.57 26.86
N LEU A 292 17.36 9.71 27.44
CA LEU A 292 17.75 10.08 28.81
C LEU A 292 17.01 9.26 29.88
N LEU A 293 15.89 8.63 29.52
CA LEU A 293 15.17 7.68 30.37
C LEU A 293 16.00 6.44 30.72
N ALA A 294 16.94 6.07 29.84
CA ALA A 294 17.83 4.95 30.08
C ALA A 294 19.06 5.37 30.92
N PRO A 295 19.52 4.49 31.84
CA PRO A 295 20.77 4.73 32.57
C PRO A 295 21.94 4.82 31.59
N GLN A 296 22.99 5.57 31.94
CA GLN A 296 24.11 5.89 31.05
C GLN A 296 24.70 4.66 30.33
N TRP A 297 24.89 3.53 31.04
CA TRP A 297 25.41 2.29 30.46
C TRP A 297 24.50 1.66 29.39
N ALA A 298 23.18 1.90 29.47
CA ALA A 298 22.18 1.32 28.58
C ALA A 298 21.85 2.23 27.38
N ARG A 299 22.33 3.48 27.35
CA ARG A 299 22.04 4.43 26.26
C ARG A 299 22.54 3.95 24.90
N LEU A 300 23.80 3.53 24.80
CA LEU A 300 24.35 3.01 23.54
C LEU A 300 23.62 1.74 23.07
N PRO A 301 23.39 0.71 23.92
CA PRO A 301 22.52 -0.40 23.56
C PRO A 301 21.12 0.00 23.10
N LEU A 302 20.51 1.01 23.75
CA LEU A 302 19.19 1.51 23.38
C LEU A 302 19.21 2.22 22.02
N VAL A 303 20.24 3.00 21.70
CA VAL A 303 20.41 3.64 20.38
C VAL A 303 20.54 2.59 19.27
N LEU A 304 21.33 1.53 19.49
CA LEU A 304 21.46 0.44 18.53
C LEU A 304 20.13 -0.31 18.34
N LEU A 305 19.40 -0.57 19.44
CA LEU A 305 18.10 -1.22 19.38
C LEU A 305 17.04 -0.33 18.72
N ALA A 306 17.04 0.98 19.01
CA ALA A 306 16.17 1.97 18.36
C ALA A 306 16.46 2.05 16.85
N THR A 307 17.73 2.02 16.46
CA THR A 307 18.14 1.99 15.05
C THR A 307 17.63 0.72 14.37
N ALA A 308 17.75 -0.44 15.02
CA ALA A 308 17.19 -1.69 14.51
C ALA A 308 15.65 -1.65 14.39
N ALA A 309 14.96 -1.13 15.41
CA ALA A 309 13.50 -1.00 15.42
C ALA A 309 12.99 -0.04 14.34
N THR A 310 13.67 1.09 14.12
CA THR A 310 13.29 2.09 13.09
C THR A 310 13.61 1.62 11.67
N VAL A 311 14.66 0.84 11.48
CA VAL A 311 14.91 0.09 10.25
C VAL A 311 13.73 -0.86 9.95
N ILE A 312 13.28 -1.62 10.95
CA ILE A 312 12.15 -2.55 10.82
C ILE A 312 10.84 -1.78 10.53
N ALA A 313 10.60 -0.66 11.22
CA ALA A 313 9.45 0.21 10.98
C ALA A 313 9.42 0.73 9.53
N SER A 314 10.58 1.19 9.05
CA SER A 314 10.74 1.66 7.67
C SER A 314 10.44 0.56 6.65
N GLN A 315 10.80 -0.69 6.93
CA GLN A 315 10.49 -1.84 6.07
C GLN A 315 9.00 -2.10 5.91
N ALA A 316 8.26 -2.03 7.01
CA ALA A 316 6.82 -2.25 7.00
C ALA A 316 6.13 -1.24 6.10
N VAL A 317 6.47 0.04 6.27
CA VAL A 317 5.89 1.14 5.48
C VAL A 317 6.27 1.05 4.00
N ILE A 318 7.53 0.75 3.67
CA ILE A 318 7.96 0.53 2.26
C ILE A 318 7.19 -0.64 1.63
N THR A 319 7.00 -1.73 2.37
CA THR A 319 6.22 -2.88 1.89
C THR A 319 4.74 -2.51 1.71
N GLY A 320 4.16 -1.74 2.63
CA GLY A 320 2.81 -1.20 2.52
C GLY A 320 2.64 -0.33 1.27
N ALA A 321 3.63 0.49 0.93
CA ALA A 321 3.63 1.29 -0.30
C ALA A 321 3.58 0.38 -1.55
N PHE A 322 4.36 -0.71 -1.58
CA PHE A 322 4.29 -1.69 -2.67
C PHE A 322 2.92 -2.36 -2.80
N SER A 323 2.27 -2.67 -1.66
CA SER A 323 0.91 -3.22 -1.65
C SER A 323 -0.11 -2.22 -2.21
N VAL A 324 -0.06 -0.94 -1.79
CA VAL A 324 -0.94 0.11 -2.32
C VAL A 324 -0.74 0.32 -3.82
N VAL A 325 0.52 0.32 -4.30
CA VAL A 325 0.82 0.36 -5.74
C VAL A 325 0.17 -0.81 -6.46
N SER A 326 0.38 -2.04 -5.97
CA SER A 326 -0.16 -3.25 -6.59
C SER A 326 -1.69 -3.19 -6.68
N GLN A 327 -2.36 -2.80 -5.59
CA GLN A 327 -3.82 -2.63 -5.55
C GLN A 327 -4.27 -1.52 -6.51
N ALA A 328 -3.53 -0.42 -6.62
CA ALA A 328 -3.83 0.65 -7.58
C ALA A 328 -3.71 0.18 -9.04
N VAL A 329 -2.71 -0.67 -9.35
CA VAL A 329 -2.56 -1.31 -10.67
C VAL A 329 -3.75 -2.24 -10.95
N GLN A 330 -4.14 -3.08 -9.99
CA GLN A 330 -5.27 -4.00 -10.12
C GLN A 330 -6.61 -3.28 -10.34
N LEU A 331 -6.82 -2.15 -9.64
CA LEU A 331 -8.01 -1.32 -9.81
C LEU A 331 -7.98 -0.42 -11.07
N GLY A 332 -6.88 -0.43 -11.82
CA GLY A 332 -6.71 0.33 -13.07
C GLY A 332 -6.32 1.80 -12.90
N TYR A 333 -5.87 2.21 -11.71
CA TYR A 333 -5.41 3.57 -11.39
C TYR A 333 -3.93 3.80 -11.72
N LEU A 334 -3.12 2.75 -11.92
CA LEU A 334 -1.73 2.85 -12.35
C LEU A 334 -1.41 1.91 -13.52
N PRO A 335 -0.36 2.21 -14.32
CA PRO A 335 0.13 1.31 -15.36
C PRO A 335 0.59 -0.03 -14.80
N ARG A 336 0.62 -1.05 -15.66
CA ARG A 336 1.20 -2.35 -15.29
C ARG A 336 2.70 -2.18 -15.05
N LEU A 337 3.08 -2.16 -13.79
CA LEU A 337 4.47 -2.15 -13.34
C LEU A 337 4.98 -3.59 -13.16
N ARG A 338 6.29 -3.76 -13.22
CA ARG A 338 6.92 -5.06 -12.91
C ARG A 338 6.77 -5.35 -11.41
N ILE A 339 5.91 -6.30 -11.09
CA ILE A 339 5.61 -6.78 -9.73
C ILE A 339 6.31 -8.13 -9.56
N THR A 340 7.15 -8.27 -8.54
CA THR A 340 7.77 -9.55 -8.19
C THR A 340 7.24 -10.02 -6.85
N HIS A 341 6.59 -11.18 -6.80
CA HIS A 341 6.17 -11.78 -5.53
C HIS A 341 7.36 -12.42 -4.82
N THR A 342 7.62 -12.03 -3.58
CA THR A 342 8.80 -12.47 -2.82
C THR A 342 8.54 -13.70 -1.96
N SER A 343 7.29 -14.17 -1.84
CA SER A 343 6.93 -15.32 -0.99
C SER A 343 5.78 -16.14 -1.53
N ALA A 344 5.93 -17.47 -1.44
CA ALA A 344 4.89 -18.44 -1.78
C ALA A 344 3.83 -18.61 -0.70
N ARG A 345 4.08 -18.09 0.51
CA ARG A 345 3.15 -18.21 1.65
C ARG A 345 2.18 -17.04 1.74
N ALA A 346 2.50 -15.90 1.13
CA ALA A 346 1.72 -14.68 1.22
C ALA A 346 1.79 -13.91 -0.09
N ILE A 347 0.66 -13.86 -0.80
CA ILE A 347 0.51 -13.16 -2.08
C ILE A 347 0.85 -11.66 -1.98
N GLY A 348 0.60 -11.06 -0.82
CA GLY A 348 0.85 -9.64 -0.54
C GLY A 348 2.31 -9.27 -0.26
N GLN A 349 3.25 -10.22 -0.21
CA GLN A 349 4.68 -9.90 -0.11
C GLN A 349 5.24 -9.65 -1.50
N ILE A 350 5.33 -8.37 -1.84
CA ILE A 350 5.56 -7.88 -3.20
C ILE A 350 6.77 -6.93 -3.19
N TYR A 351 7.60 -7.03 -4.22
CA TYR A 351 8.66 -6.08 -4.53
C TYR A 351 8.36 -5.37 -5.85
N VAL A 352 8.35 -4.02 -5.81
CA VAL A 352 8.16 -3.16 -7.00
C VAL A 352 9.43 -2.33 -7.22
N PRO A 353 10.35 -2.76 -8.12
CA PRO A 353 11.68 -2.18 -8.24
C PRO A 353 11.70 -0.67 -8.53
N TRP A 354 10.81 -0.20 -9.41
CA TRP A 354 10.75 1.21 -9.78
C TRP A 354 10.37 2.10 -8.58
N ILE A 355 9.34 1.68 -7.85
CA ILE A 355 8.85 2.39 -6.67
C ILE A 355 9.90 2.37 -5.56
N ASN A 356 10.64 1.27 -5.39
CA ASN A 356 11.73 1.18 -4.44
C ASN A 356 12.77 2.29 -4.63
N TRP A 357 13.25 2.49 -5.86
CA TRP A 357 14.25 3.51 -6.15
C TRP A 357 13.70 4.93 -6.02
N VAL A 358 12.46 5.17 -6.46
CA VAL A 358 11.79 6.47 -6.29
C VAL A 358 11.64 6.82 -4.82
N LEU A 359 11.17 5.87 -3.99
CA LEU A 359 11.06 6.06 -2.54
C LEU A 359 12.44 6.30 -1.91
N MET A 360 13.48 5.55 -2.28
CA MET A 360 14.82 5.76 -1.76
C MET A 360 15.33 7.18 -2.00
N VAL A 361 15.20 7.67 -3.24
CA VAL A 361 15.62 9.03 -3.61
C VAL A 361 14.81 10.07 -2.84
N ALA A 362 13.50 9.89 -2.71
CA ALA A 362 12.64 10.79 -1.97
C ALA A 362 13.01 10.84 -0.47
N VAL A 363 13.19 9.68 0.17
CA VAL A 363 13.59 9.57 1.58
C VAL A 363 14.96 10.23 1.81
N LEU A 364 15.95 9.96 0.96
CA LEU A 364 17.28 10.59 1.07
C LEU A 364 17.21 12.10 0.89
N THR A 365 16.40 12.58 -0.07
CA THR A 365 16.18 14.02 -0.28
C THR A 365 15.60 14.66 0.98
N LEU A 366 14.64 14.01 1.65
CA LEU A 366 14.08 14.49 2.91
C LEU A 366 15.13 14.54 4.02
N VAL A 367 15.96 13.50 4.16
CA VAL A 367 17.03 13.48 5.17
C VAL A 367 18.03 14.61 4.96
N PHE A 368 18.47 14.84 3.72
CA PHE A 368 19.41 15.93 3.40
C PHE A 368 18.77 17.33 3.44
N ALA A 369 17.47 17.44 3.19
CA ALA A 369 16.80 18.74 3.19
C ALA A 369 16.43 19.24 4.60
N PHE A 370 16.08 18.33 5.51
CA PHE A 370 15.61 18.68 6.86
C PHE A 370 16.66 18.51 7.95
N GLU A 371 17.64 17.60 7.76
CA GLU A 371 18.82 17.33 8.60
C GLU A 371 18.56 16.91 10.07
N THR A 372 17.42 17.25 10.65
CA THR A 372 17.02 16.97 12.04
C THR A 372 15.63 16.34 12.09
N SER A 373 15.38 15.46 13.06
CA SER A 373 14.06 14.83 13.19
C SER A 373 12.97 15.82 13.57
N ALA A 374 13.30 16.84 14.36
CA ALA A 374 12.38 17.91 14.77
C ALA A 374 11.85 18.72 13.57
N ALA A 375 12.73 19.10 12.63
CA ALA A 375 12.31 19.81 11.43
C ALA A 375 11.40 18.94 10.53
N LEU A 376 11.71 17.65 10.43
CA LEU A 376 10.93 16.70 9.64
C LEU A 376 9.56 16.40 10.30
N ALA A 377 9.49 16.41 11.62
CA ALA A 377 8.25 16.22 12.39
C ALA A 377 7.20 17.28 12.06
N TYR A 378 7.60 18.52 11.75
CA TYR A 378 6.67 19.58 11.32
C TYR A 378 5.96 19.28 10.01
N ALA A 379 6.60 18.53 9.10
CA ALA A 379 6.04 18.22 7.80
C ALA A 379 5.09 17.00 7.83
N PHE A 380 5.28 16.09 8.79
CA PHE A 380 4.73 14.74 8.72
C PHE A 380 3.22 14.63 9.02
N GLY A 381 2.73 15.33 10.04
CA GLY A 381 1.41 15.08 10.61
C GLY A 381 0.21 15.34 9.68
N MET A 382 0.40 16.06 8.57
CA MET A 382 -0.67 16.36 7.61
C MET A 382 -1.10 15.14 6.79
N ALA A 383 -0.15 14.36 6.25
CA ALA A 383 -0.47 13.17 5.45
C ALA A 383 -1.23 12.13 6.27
N VAL A 384 -0.75 11.89 7.49
CA VAL A 384 -1.31 10.91 8.41
C VAL A 384 -2.70 11.33 8.88
N SER A 385 -2.86 12.56 9.37
CA SER A 385 -4.19 13.08 9.79
C SER A 385 -5.20 13.04 8.65
N GLY A 386 -4.77 13.40 7.43
CA GLY A 386 -5.63 13.35 6.24
C GLY A 386 -6.05 11.92 5.90
N THR A 387 -5.11 10.98 5.95
CA THR A 387 -5.38 9.55 5.68
C THR A 387 -6.32 8.95 6.71
N ILE A 388 -6.12 9.25 8.00
CA ILE A 388 -7.01 8.82 9.09
C ILE A 388 -8.41 9.38 8.89
N THR A 389 -8.54 10.69 8.67
CA THR A 389 -9.83 11.36 8.46
C THR A 389 -10.59 10.75 7.28
N ILE A 390 -9.90 10.52 6.16
CA ILE A 390 -10.49 9.88 4.98
C ILE A 390 -10.93 8.45 5.29
N THR A 391 -10.10 7.68 5.99
CA THR A 391 -10.42 6.30 6.38
C THR A 391 -11.66 6.26 7.26
N THR A 392 -11.76 7.14 8.26
CA THR A 392 -12.93 7.29 9.11
C THR A 392 -14.18 7.64 8.29
N LEU A 393 -14.10 8.59 7.35
CA LEU A 393 -15.22 8.95 6.47
C LEU A 393 -15.69 7.77 5.61
N LEU A 394 -14.76 7.06 4.96
CA LEU A 394 -15.07 5.89 4.14
C LEU A 394 -15.65 4.75 4.98
N PHE A 395 -15.12 4.53 6.18
CA PHE A 395 -15.62 3.54 7.13
C PHE A 395 -17.03 3.88 7.63
N LEU A 396 -17.30 5.12 8.05
CA LEU A 396 -18.64 5.52 8.50
C LEU A 396 -19.68 5.34 7.39
N TYR A 397 -19.32 5.68 6.15
CA TYR A 397 -20.16 5.41 4.99
C TYR A 397 -20.37 3.90 4.77
N TYR A 398 -19.30 3.09 4.85
CA TYR A 398 -19.38 1.63 4.76
C TYR A 398 -20.29 1.04 5.85
N ALA A 399 -20.13 1.45 7.10
CA ALA A 399 -20.93 1.00 8.24
C ALA A 399 -22.42 1.36 8.07
N ARG A 400 -22.71 2.54 7.51
CA ARG A 400 -24.10 2.94 7.19
C ARG A 400 -24.74 2.06 6.12
N GLN A 401 -23.97 1.68 5.10
CA GLN A 401 -24.52 0.98 3.94
C GLN A 401 -24.57 -0.53 4.13
N GLN A 402 -23.47 -1.13 4.58
CA GLN A 402 -23.32 -2.59 4.66
C GLN A 402 -23.73 -3.13 6.02
N TRP A 403 -23.31 -2.47 7.11
CA TRP A 403 -23.71 -2.88 8.46
C TRP A 403 -25.04 -2.29 8.91
N LYS A 404 -25.65 -1.42 8.09
CA LYS A 404 -26.95 -0.77 8.33
C LYS A 404 -27.03 -0.10 9.71
N TRP A 405 -25.93 0.50 10.16
CA TRP A 405 -25.92 1.21 11.45
C TRP A 405 -26.98 2.31 11.47
N PRO A 406 -27.73 2.43 12.58
CA PRO A 406 -28.77 3.44 12.70
C PRO A 406 -28.15 4.84 12.73
N LEU A 407 -28.87 5.83 12.19
CA LEU A 407 -28.34 7.18 12.01
C LEU A 407 -27.90 7.84 13.32
N TRP A 408 -28.58 7.57 14.44
CA TRP A 408 -28.21 8.12 15.74
C TRP A 408 -26.80 7.68 16.16
N LEU A 409 -26.42 6.42 15.95
CA LEU A 409 -25.10 5.89 16.28
C LEU A 409 -24.01 6.50 15.39
N LEU A 410 -24.34 6.74 14.13
CA LEU A 410 -23.43 7.38 13.18
C LEU A 410 -23.24 8.87 13.48
N LEU A 411 -24.31 9.58 13.84
CA LEU A 411 -24.23 11.00 14.18
C LEU A 411 -23.55 11.24 15.54
N SER A 412 -23.85 10.42 16.55
CA SER A 412 -23.23 10.58 17.87
C SER A 412 -21.83 9.96 17.91
N GLY A 413 -21.72 8.65 17.74
CA GLY A 413 -20.46 7.92 17.81
C GLY A 413 -19.53 8.28 16.66
N GLY A 414 -20.01 8.21 15.43
CA GLY A 414 -19.22 8.58 14.25
C GLY A 414 -18.87 10.07 14.20
N GLY A 415 -19.80 10.94 14.60
CA GLY A 415 -19.54 12.38 14.71
C GLY A 415 -18.47 12.72 15.73
N LEU A 416 -18.45 12.04 16.89
CA LEU A 416 -17.39 12.22 17.89
C LEU A 416 -16.01 11.81 17.36
N LEU A 417 -15.90 10.63 16.74
CA LEU A 417 -14.64 10.16 16.15
C LEU A 417 -14.14 11.12 15.06
N LEU A 418 -15.03 11.51 14.16
CA LEU A 418 -14.69 12.46 13.09
C LEU A 418 -14.29 13.83 13.65
N THR A 419 -14.88 14.28 14.76
CA THR A 419 -14.50 15.54 15.40
C THR A 419 -13.06 15.48 15.90
N VAL A 420 -12.66 14.37 16.53
CA VAL A 420 -11.27 14.17 16.97
C VAL A 420 -10.31 14.20 15.78
N ASP A 421 -10.61 13.45 14.71
CA ASP A 421 -9.79 13.42 13.50
C ASP A 421 -9.66 14.82 12.85
N LEU A 422 -10.78 15.55 12.76
CA LEU A 422 -10.81 16.91 12.23
C LEU A 422 -10.05 17.91 13.11
N MET A 423 -10.00 17.72 14.43
CA MET A 423 -9.16 18.55 15.31
C MET A 423 -7.67 18.32 15.04
N PHE A 424 -7.25 17.06 14.88
CA PHE A 424 -5.87 16.74 14.48
C PHE A 424 -5.52 17.31 13.10
N LEU A 425 -6.43 17.16 12.13
CA LEU A 425 -6.24 17.70 10.79
C LEU A 425 -6.15 19.25 10.82
N ALA A 426 -7.03 19.91 11.57
CA ALA A 426 -7.03 21.35 11.72
C ALA A 426 -5.75 21.87 12.41
N ALA A 427 -5.29 21.18 13.46
CA ALA A 427 -4.04 21.51 14.13
C ALA A 427 -2.84 21.39 13.17
N ASN A 428 -2.77 20.31 12.40
CA ASN A 428 -1.70 20.10 11.41
C ASN A 428 -1.76 21.08 10.22
N LEU A 429 -2.95 21.58 9.88
CA LEU A 429 -3.10 22.60 8.83
C LEU A 429 -2.38 23.91 9.18
N THR A 430 -2.23 24.23 10.47
CA THR A 430 -1.46 25.41 10.92
C THR A 430 0.04 25.31 10.60
N LYS A 431 0.56 24.08 10.44
CA LYS A 431 1.97 23.83 10.08
C LYS A 431 2.22 23.78 8.57
N LEU A 432 1.21 24.09 7.73
CA LEU A 432 1.34 24.11 6.27
C LEU A 432 2.53 24.96 5.80
N VAL A 433 2.74 26.14 6.39
CA VAL A 433 3.84 27.05 6.03
C VAL A 433 5.21 26.61 6.57
N HIS A 434 5.24 25.65 7.51
CA HIS A 434 6.45 25.16 8.19
C HIS A 434 6.90 23.78 7.68
N GLY A 435 6.48 23.40 6.47
CA GLY A 435 6.92 22.17 5.78
C GLY A 435 5.83 21.13 5.55
N ALA A 436 4.66 21.24 6.19
CA ALA A 436 3.57 20.27 5.99
C ALA A 436 2.94 20.29 4.59
N TRP A 437 3.26 21.30 3.77
CA TRP A 437 2.90 21.34 2.34
C TRP A 437 3.56 20.23 1.51
N LEU A 438 4.72 19.72 1.93
CA LEU A 438 5.52 18.78 1.13
C LEU A 438 4.81 17.43 0.89
N PRO A 439 4.38 16.68 1.92
CA PRO A 439 3.60 15.47 1.71
C PRO A 439 2.30 15.71 0.93
N LEU A 440 1.68 16.88 1.09
CA LEU A 440 0.47 17.23 0.33
C LEU A 440 0.78 17.42 -1.16
N VAL A 441 1.89 18.06 -1.52
CA VAL A 441 2.33 18.19 -2.91
C VAL A 441 2.62 16.83 -3.52
N ILE A 442 3.29 15.94 -2.79
CA ILE A 442 3.54 14.55 -3.21
C ILE A 442 2.21 13.82 -3.44
N ALA A 443 1.26 13.95 -2.52
CA ALA A 443 -0.06 13.34 -2.65
C ALA A 443 -0.85 13.91 -3.84
N ILE A 444 -0.84 15.22 -4.06
CA ILE A 444 -1.49 15.86 -5.21
C ILE A 444 -0.86 15.39 -6.52
N PHE A 445 0.47 15.28 -6.57
CA PHE A 445 1.19 14.76 -7.73
C PHE A 445 0.79 13.31 -8.03
N MET A 446 0.84 12.43 -7.02
CA MET A 446 0.46 11.02 -7.18
C MET A 446 -1.01 10.86 -7.55
N PHE A 447 -1.91 11.62 -6.93
CA PHE A 447 -3.33 11.66 -7.28
C PHE A 447 -3.55 12.11 -8.73
N THR A 448 -2.80 13.11 -9.19
CA THR A 448 -2.85 13.60 -10.58
C THR A 448 -2.38 12.53 -11.55
N VAL A 449 -1.30 11.81 -11.24
CA VAL A 449 -0.81 10.68 -12.04
C VAL A 449 -1.88 9.59 -12.14
N MET A 450 -2.44 9.17 -11.01
CA MET A 450 -3.45 8.09 -10.97
C MET A 450 -4.73 8.45 -11.72
N THR A 451 -5.26 9.66 -11.51
CA THR A 451 -6.48 10.11 -12.19
C THR A 451 -6.26 10.35 -13.69
N THR A 452 -5.05 10.78 -14.09
CA THR A 452 -4.65 10.91 -15.50
C THR A 452 -4.54 9.56 -16.18
N TRP A 453 -3.89 8.60 -15.51
CA TRP A 453 -3.81 7.23 -16.00
C TRP A 453 -5.19 6.61 -16.15
N GLN A 454 -6.03 6.71 -15.13
CA GLN A 454 -7.39 6.15 -15.18
C GLN A 454 -8.19 6.71 -16.36
N ARG A 455 -8.16 8.04 -16.57
CA ARG A 455 -8.87 8.68 -17.69
C ARG A 455 -8.31 8.23 -19.03
N GLY A 456 -6.99 8.23 -19.19
CA GLY A 456 -6.35 7.81 -20.46
C GLY A 456 -6.59 6.34 -20.76
N ARG A 457 -6.54 5.48 -19.74
CA ARG A 457 -6.89 4.05 -19.87
C ARG A 457 -8.33 3.88 -20.36
N HIS A 458 -9.29 4.65 -19.83
CA HIS A 458 -10.68 4.59 -20.30
C HIS A 458 -10.79 4.97 -21.78
N LEU A 459 -10.22 6.12 -22.17
CA LEU A 459 -10.23 6.59 -23.56
C LEU A 459 -9.59 5.56 -24.52
N VAL A 460 -8.43 5.03 -24.16
CA VAL A 460 -7.75 4.00 -24.95
C VAL A 460 -8.55 2.71 -25.00
N THR A 461 -9.18 2.29 -23.90
CA THR A 461 -9.96 1.04 -23.87
C THR A 461 -11.22 1.15 -24.73
N ASP A 462 -11.90 2.28 -24.68
CA ASP A 462 -13.15 2.50 -25.43
C ASP A 462 -12.86 2.55 -26.94
N ALA A 463 -11.88 3.36 -27.36
CA ALA A 463 -11.48 3.41 -28.76
C ALA A 463 -10.85 2.11 -29.27
N ARG A 464 -10.06 1.42 -28.42
CA ARG A 464 -9.51 0.10 -28.78
C ARG A 464 -10.62 -0.92 -29.03
N ARG A 465 -11.68 -0.93 -28.20
CA ARG A 465 -12.84 -1.81 -28.40
C ARG A 465 -13.58 -1.52 -29.70
N GLU A 466 -13.65 -0.25 -30.10
CA GLU A 466 -14.24 0.15 -31.38
C GLU A 466 -13.44 -0.37 -32.57
N ILE A 467 -12.11 -0.28 -32.53
CA ILE A 467 -11.22 -0.79 -33.59
C ILE A 467 -11.18 -2.33 -33.61
N GLU A 468 -11.07 -2.97 -32.44
CA GLU A 468 -11.01 -4.43 -32.33
C GLU A 468 -12.35 -5.08 -32.74
N GLY A 469 -13.47 -4.49 -32.35
CA GLY A 469 -14.79 -5.07 -32.55
C GLY A 469 -14.97 -6.42 -31.82
N PRO A 470 -16.20 -6.99 -31.85
CA PRO A 470 -16.49 -8.23 -31.16
C PRO A 470 -15.92 -9.46 -31.92
N LEU A 471 -15.37 -10.42 -31.17
CA LEU A 471 -14.70 -11.61 -31.74
C LEU A 471 -15.64 -12.50 -32.54
N ARG A 472 -16.74 -12.98 -31.93
CA ARG A 472 -17.65 -13.94 -32.58
C ARG A 472 -18.27 -13.41 -33.88
N PRO A 473 -18.75 -12.15 -33.94
CA PRO A 473 -19.23 -11.58 -35.21
C PRO A 473 -18.16 -11.50 -36.29
N PHE A 474 -16.90 -11.21 -35.91
CA PHE A 474 -15.78 -11.22 -36.85
C PHE A 474 -15.51 -12.62 -37.42
N ILE A 475 -15.54 -13.67 -36.57
CA ILE A 475 -15.40 -15.05 -37.05
C ILE A 475 -16.56 -15.43 -38.01
N ALA A 476 -17.80 -15.04 -37.68
CA ALA A 476 -18.94 -15.26 -38.56
C ALA A 476 -18.81 -14.53 -39.91
N GLU A 477 -18.23 -13.32 -39.91
CA GLU A 477 -17.90 -12.58 -41.13
C GLU A 477 -16.88 -13.34 -41.98
N LEU A 478 -15.80 -13.87 -41.38
CA LEU A 478 -14.80 -14.67 -42.10
C LEU A 478 -15.42 -15.88 -42.81
N ALA A 479 -16.33 -16.59 -42.15
CA ALA A 479 -17.00 -17.77 -42.70
C ALA A 479 -17.92 -17.45 -43.89
N THR A 480 -18.47 -16.24 -43.94
CA THR A 480 -19.44 -15.81 -44.97
C THR A 480 -18.85 -14.90 -46.03
N ARG A 481 -17.58 -14.48 -45.87
CA ARG A 481 -16.88 -13.53 -46.75
C ARG A 481 -16.76 -14.06 -48.18
N ARG A 482 -16.96 -13.16 -49.16
CA ARG A 482 -16.79 -13.40 -50.58
C ARG A 482 -15.94 -12.27 -51.19
N PRO A 483 -14.85 -12.55 -51.94
CA PRO A 483 -14.23 -13.87 -52.16
C PRO A 483 -13.68 -14.47 -50.86
N ALA A 484 -13.49 -15.79 -50.85
CA ALA A 484 -12.96 -16.49 -49.68
C ALA A 484 -11.54 -15.99 -49.37
N LEU A 485 -11.23 -15.88 -48.08
CA LEU A 485 -9.92 -15.45 -47.61
C LEU A 485 -8.85 -16.49 -47.96
N THR A 486 -7.67 -16.05 -48.36
CA THR A 486 -6.55 -16.97 -48.64
C THR A 486 -6.05 -17.58 -47.33
N ARG A 487 -6.07 -18.91 -47.24
CA ARG A 487 -5.48 -19.66 -46.12
C ARG A 487 -4.07 -20.14 -46.48
N VAL A 488 -3.07 -19.76 -45.68
CA VAL A 488 -1.67 -20.19 -45.87
C VAL A 488 -1.31 -21.33 -44.90
N PRO A 489 -0.41 -22.25 -45.29
CA PRO A 489 -0.02 -23.36 -44.42
C PRO A 489 0.60 -22.90 -43.09
N GLY A 490 0.33 -23.66 -42.03
CA GLY A 490 0.93 -23.47 -40.70
C GLY A 490 -0.03 -22.93 -39.63
N THR A 491 0.55 -22.53 -38.50
CA THR A 491 -0.18 -22.08 -37.31
C THR A 491 0.17 -20.64 -36.94
N ALA A 492 -0.85 -19.81 -36.75
CA ALA A 492 -0.72 -18.47 -36.19
C ALA A 492 -1.33 -18.39 -34.79
N ILE A 493 -0.58 -17.83 -33.85
CA ILE A 493 -1.00 -17.65 -32.46
C ILE A 493 -1.21 -16.15 -32.23
N PHE A 494 -2.45 -15.73 -32.00
CA PHE A 494 -2.79 -14.33 -31.72
C PHE A 494 -3.05 -14.16 -30.22
N LEU A 495 -2.26 -13.35 -29.54
CA LEU A 495 -2.54 -13.04 -28.13
C LEU A 495 -3.60 -11.95 -28.03
N ASN A 496 -4.56 -12.17 -27.14
CA ASN A 496 -5.57 -11.20 -26.75
C ASN A 496 -5.76 -11.12 -25.23
N ARG A 497 -6.49 -10.09 -24.78
CA ARG A 497 -6.80 -9.93 -23.34
C ARG A 497 -7.94 -10.83 -22.88
N HIS A 498 -8.99 -10.98 -23.69
CA HIS A 498 -10.17 -11.78 -23.38
C HIS A 498 -10.77 -12.34 -24.69
N ASP A 499 -11.86 -13.08 -24.59
CA ASP A 499 -12.65 -13.65 -25.71
C ASP A 499 -13.72 -12.70 -26.27
N ASP A 500 -13.90 -11.51 -25.67
CA ASP A 500 -14.93 -10.54 -26.05
C ASP A 500 -14.62 -9.77 -27.33
N THR A 501 -13.34 -9.60 -27.65
CA THR A 501 -12.82 -8.70 -28.69
C THR A 501 -11.94 -9.45 -29.70
N THR A 502 -11.92 -9.02 -30.95
CA THR A 502 -11.00 -9.60 -31.94
C THR A 502 -9.57 -9.12 -31.67
N PRO A 503 -8.54 -10.00 -31.70
CA PRO A 503 -7.16 -9.55 -31.64
C PRO A 503 -6.88 -8.55 -32.76
N LEU A 504 -6.44 -7.33 -32.42
CA LEU A 504 -6.16 -6.28 -33.40
C LEU A 504 -5.19 -6.75 -34.50
N ALA A 505 -4.15 -7.50 -34.12
CA ALA A 505 -3.20 -8.07 -35.06
C ALA A 505 -3.87 -9.02 -36.08
N MET A 506 -4.86 -9.81 -35.65
CA MET A 506 -5.60 -10.72 -36.53
C MET A 506 -6.47 -9.93 -37.51
N ARG A 507 -7.25 -8.97 -36.98
CA ARG A 507 -8.09 -8.09 -37.80
C ARG A 507 -7.27 -7.35 -38.84
N ALA A 508 -6.20 -6.68 -38.42
CA ALA A 508 -5.33 -5.93 -39.32
C ALA A 508 -4.70 -6.83 -40.39
N ASN A 509 -4.26 -8.05 -40.03
CA ASN A 509 -3.69 -9.00 -40.99
C ASN A 509 -4.74 -9.44 -42.04
N VAL A 510 -5.97 -9.74 -41.62
CA VAL A 510 -7.07 -10.09 -42.53
C VAL A 510 -7.47 -8.91 -43.43
N GLU A 511 -7.54 -7.71 -42.87
CA GLU A 511 -7.99 -6.51 -43.58
C GLU A 511 -6.95 -5.97 -44.57
N HIS A 512 -5.66 -6.05 -44.24
CA HIS A 512 -4.60 -5.47 -45.08
C HIS A 512 -3.90 -6.50 -45.95
N ASN A 513 -3.60 -7.69 -45.41
CA ASN A 513 -2.88 -8.74 -46.15
C ASN A 513 -3.84 -9.72 -46.82
N HIS A 514 -5.12 -9.75 -46.43
CA HIS A 514 -6.12 -10.67 -46.95
C HIS A 514 -5.74 -12.16 -46.83
N VAL A 515 -4.96 -12.48 -45.79
CA VAL A 515 -4.43 -13.82 -45.52
C VAL A 515 -4.71 -14.22 -44.07
N LEU A 516 -4.96 -15.50 -43.84
CA LEU A 516 -4.98 -16.12 -42.52
C LEU A 516 -4.30 -17.50 -42.59
N HIS A 517 -3.79 -18.02 -41.47
CA HIS A 517 -3.16 -19.34 -41.47
C HIS A 517 -4.21 -20.45 -41.43
N GLU A 518 -3.86 -21.66 -41.87
CA GLU A 518 -4.73 -22.84 -41.79
C GLU A 518 -5.18 -23.13 -40.36
N HIS A 519 -4.30 -22.95 -39.36
CA HIS A 519 -4.66 -23.06 -37.94
C HIS A 519 -4.44 -21.74 -37.22
N VAL A 520 -5.43 -21.30 -36.45
CA VAL A 520 -5.40 -20.05 -35.70
C VAL A 520 -5.75 -20.32 -34.24
N ILE A 521 -4.84 -19.92 -33.35
CA ILE A 521 -5.05 -20.05 -31.90
C ILE A 521 -5.09 -18.64 -31.31
N ILE A 522 -6.24 -18.25 -30.79
CA ILE A 522 -6.40 -17.01 -30.06
C ILE A 522 -6.15 -17.29 -28.58
N VAL A 523 -5.09 -16.72 -28.00
CA VAL A 523 -4.69 -17.01 -26.62
C VAL A 523 -5.05 -15.85 -25.72
N SER A 524 -5.77 -16.14 -24.63
CA SER A 524 -5.94 -15.22 -23.50
C SER A 524 -5.26 -15.80 -22.27
N VAL A 525 -4.62 -14.96 -21.46
CA VAL A 525 -3.93 -15.40 -20.24
C VAL A 525 -4.57 -14.75 -19.03
N GLU A 526 -5.06 -15.56 -18.11
CA GLU A 526 -5.65 -15.13 -16.84
C GLU A 526 -4.79 -15.60 -15.66
N THR A 527 -4.49 -14.68 -14.74
CA THR A 527 -3.74 -15.00 -13.53
C THR A 527 -4.69 -15.22 -12.36
N LEU A 528 -4.68 -16.43 -11.79
CA LEU A 528 -5.54 -16.83 -10.69
C LEU A 528 -4.89 -16.52 -9.33
N PRO A 529 -5.67 -16.29 -8.25
CA PRO A 529 -5.18 -15.98 -6.91
C PRO A 529 -4.61 -17.20 -6.15
N VAL A 530 -4.06 -18.17 -6.88
CA VAL A 530 -3.37 -19.35 -6.34
C VAL A 530 -1.88 -19.29 -6.71
N PRO A 531 -0.95 -19.73 -5.85
CA PRO A 531 0.48 -19.54 -6.09
C PRO A 531 0.96 -20.30 -7.34
N ARG A 532 0.46 -21.52 -7.54
CA ARG A 532 0.74 -22.39 -8.68
C ARG A 532 -0.49 -23.24 -8.99
N LEU A 533 -0.66 -23.60 -10.25
CA LEU A 533 -1.74 -24.49 -10.71
C LEU A 533 -1.17 -25.86 -11.07
N SER A 534 -1.99 -26.90 -10.96
CA SER A 534 -1.71 -28.19 -11.60
C SER A 534 -1.97 -28.08 -13.11
N ASP A 535 -1.27 -28.90 -13.89
CA ASP A 535 -1.33 -28.81 -15.37
C ASP A 535 -2.73 -29.10 -15.94
N GLU A 536 -3.56 -29.86 -15.23
CA GLU A 536 -4.92 -30.22 -15.63
C GLU A 536 -5.91 -29.01 -15.63
N GLU A 537 -5.67 -27.99 -14.81
CA GLU A 537 -6.55 -26.82 -14.67
C GLU A 537 -6.06 -25.60 -15.48
N ARG A 538 -4.93 -25.74 -16.19
CA ARG A 538 -4.25 -24.61 -16.87
C ARG A 538 -4.93 -24.14 -18.13
N ILE A 539 -5.77 -24.95 -18.77
CA ILE A 539 -6.24 -24.66 -20.12
C ILE A 539 -7.75 -24.88 -20.22
N ALA A 540 -8.44 -23.88 -20.76
CA ALA A 540 -9.80 -24.01 -21.26
C ALA A 540 -9.84 -23.64 -22.75
N VAL A 541 -10.60 -24.38 -23.55
CA VAL A 541 -10.71 -24.16 -24.99
C VAL A 541 -12.16 -23.86 -25.38
N ASP A 542 -12.36 -22.83 -26.20
CA ASP A 542 -13.63 -22.49 -26.82
C ASP A 542 -13.46 -22.50 -28.35
N ALA A 543 -14.32 -23.25 -29.05
CA ALA A 543 -14.36 -23.31 -30.51
C ALA A 543 -15.04 -22.08 -31.15
N LEU A 544 -15.46 -21.09 -30.35
CA LEU A 544 -16.06 -19.83 -30.80
C LEU A 544 -17.36 -19.95 -31.62
N GLY A 545 -17.92 -21.17 -31.72
CA GLY A 545 -19.17 -21.48 -32.41
C GLY A 545 -19.00 -22.26 -33.72
N TYR A 546 -17.77 -22.45 -34.21
CA TYR A 546 -17.45 -23.22 -35.42
C TYR A 546 -16.43 -24.31 -35.06
N ARG A 547 -16.52 -25.50 -35.67
CA ARG A 547 -15.66 -26.66 -35.33
C ARG A 547 -14.85 -27.20 -36.51
N ASP A 548 -14.92 -26.51 -37.65
CA ASP A 548 -14.30 -26.94 -38.91
C ASP A 548 -13.69 -25.73 -39.65
N ASP A 549 -13.32 -24.66 -38.93
CA ASP A 549 -12.75 -23.44 -39.51
C ASP A 549 -11.27 -23.23 -39.14
N GLY A 550 -10.69 -24.13 -38.35
CA GLY A 550 -9.33 -24.08 -37.85
C GLY A 550 -9.07 -22.92 -36.89
N ILE A 551 -10.09 -22.33 -36.26
CA ILE A 551 -9.95 -21.19 -35.35
C ILE A 551 -10.43 -21.57 -33.95
N VAL A 552 -9.54 -21.53 -32.97
CA VAL A 552 -9.88 -21.82 -31.56
C VAL A 552 -9.43 -20.70 -30.63
N HIS A 553 -10.18 -20.48 -29.56
CA HIS A 553 -9.77 -19.66 -28.44
C HIS A 553 -9.30 -20.53 -27.29
N VAL A 554 -8.15 -20.19 -26.72
CA VAL A 554 -7.49 -20.90 -25.64
C VAL A 554 -7.26 -19.93 -24.49
N LEU A 555 -7.91 -20.20 -23.36
CA LEU A 555 -7.68 -19.51 -22.10
C LEU A 555 -6.63 -20.26 -21.30
N VAL A 556 -5.52 -19.60 -21.00
CA VAL A 556 -4.41 -20.11 -20.19
C VAL A 556 -4.49 -19.51 -18.78
N HIS A 557 -4.69 -20.36 -17.79
CA HIS A 557 -4.62 -20.00 -16.38
C HIS A 557 -3.18 -20.13 -15.86
N ALA A 558 -2.72 -19.11 -15.15
CA ALA A 558 -1.43 -19.11 -14.45
C ALA A 558 -1.60 -18.73 -12.98
N GLY A 559 -0.82 -19.34 -12.09
CA GLY A 559 -0.74 -18.91 -10.69
C GLY A 559 0.03 -17.59 -10.55
N TYR A 560 -0.21 -16.82 -9.47
CA TYR A 560 0.40 -15.51 -9.28
C TYR A 560 1.94 -15.54 -9.08
N MET A 561 2.53 -16.69 -8.74
CA MET A 561 4.00 -16.85 -8.69
C MET A 561 4.59 -17.46 -9.96
N GLU A 562 3.75 -17.82 -10.92
CA GLU A 562 4.18 -18.41 -12.18
C GLU A 562 4.40 -17.30 -13.20
N ARG A 563 5.49 -17.40 -13.97
CA ARG A 563 5.58 -16.64 -15.20
C ARG A 563 4.80 -17.42 -16.26
N PRO A 564 3.77 -16.81 -16.89
CA PRO A 564 3.03 -17.51 -17.92
C PRO A 564 3.98 -17.81 -19.08
N ASP A 565 4.05 -19.08 -19.45
CA ASP A 565 4.77 -19.54 -20.63
C ASP A 565 3.73 -20.02 -21.64
N VAL A 566 3.38 -19.12 -22.57
CA VAL A 566 2.34 -19.40 -23.57
C VAL A 566 2.76 -20.57 -24.47
N PRO A 567 3.99 -20.62 -25.04
CA PRO A 567 4.43 -21.79 -25.78
C PRO A 567 4.29 -23.10 -24.99
N ALA A 568 4.78 -23.17 -23.75
CA ALA A 568 4.71 -24.39 -22.96
C ALA A 568 3.27 -24.80 -22.64
N ALA A 569 2.38 -23.85 -22.35
CA ALA A 569 0.96 -24.13 -22.15
C ALA A 569 0.33 -24.71 -23.42
N LEU A 570 0.61 -24.13 -24.59
CA LEU A 570 0.02 -24.62 -25.84
C LEU A 570 0.47 -26.04 -26.21
N HIS A 571 1.66 -26.49 -25.80
CA HIS A 571 2.11 -27.87 -25.99
C HIS A 571 1.26 -28.90 -25.21
N MET A 572 0.50 -28.47 -24.21
CA MET A 572 -0.39 -29.34 -23.44
C MET A 572 -1.77 -29.52 -24.12
N LEU A 573 -2.03 -28.83 -25.23
CA LEU A 573 -3.30 -28.93 -25.95
C LEU A 573 -3.47 -30.34 -26.58
N PRO A 574 -4.60 -31.02 -26.35
CA PRO A 574 -4.90 -32.27 -27.04
C PRO A 574 -5.07 -32.04 -28.55
N ALA A 575 -4.46 -32.91 -29.37
CA ALA A 575 -4.59 -32.88 -30.83
C ALA A 575 -6.04 -33.03 -31.32
N GLU A 576 -6.90 -33.66 -30.51
CA GLU A 576 -8.33 -33.87 -30.81
C GLU A 576 -9.15 -32.56 -30.78
N ILE A 577 -8.70 -31.56 -30.04
CA ILE A 577 -9.43 -30.30 -29.81
C ILE A 577 -9.08 -29.24 -30.87
N THR A 578 -7.99 -29.45 -31.61
CA THR A 578 -7.36 -28.42 -32.46
C THR A 578 -7.48 -28.72 -33.96
N GLU A 579 -8.43 -29.60 -34.32
CA GLU A 579 -8.74 -29.98 -35.70
C GLU A 579 -7.54 -30.57 -36.48
N GLY A 580 -6.48 -31.02 -35.79
CA GLY A 580 -5.28 -31.59 -36.41
C GLY A 580 -4.01 -31.40 -35.56
N GLY A 581 -2.87 -31.81 -36.12
CA GLY A 581 -1.56 -31.60 -35.49
C GLY A 581 -1.08 -30.17 -35.66
N ILE A 582 -1.19 -29.36 -34.61
CA ILE A 582 -0.59 -28.01 -34.58
C ILE A 582 0.94 -28.14 -34.53
N ASP A 583 1.63 -27.49 -35.48
CA ASP A 583 3.09 -27.34 -35.43
C ASP A 583 3.46 -26.06 -34.63
N LEU A 584 3.57 -26.22 -33.31
CA LEU A 584 3.96 -25.13 -32.40
C LEU A 584 5.44 -24.72 -32.56
N ASP A 585 6.30 -25.61 -33.07
CA ASP A 585 7.72 -25.35 -33.29
C ASP A 585 7.95 -24.41 -34.48
N ARG A 586 7.01 -24.36 -35.42
CA ARG A 586 7.02 -23.42 -36.56
C ARG A 586 5.95 -22.33 -36.47
N ALA A 587 5.17 -22.29 -35.40
CA ALA A 587 4.11 -21.30 -35.24
C ALA A 587 4.65 -19.86 -35.20
N SER A 588 3.89 -18.95 -35.80
CA SER A 588 4.14 -17.51 -35.75
C SER A 588 3.28 -16.85 -34.68
N PHE A 589 3.90 -16.07 -33.79
CA PHE A 589 3.22 -15.39 -32.69
C PHE A 589 2.92 -13.95 -33.08
N PHE A 590 1.65 -13.55 -33.02
CA PHE A 590 1.19 -12.21 -33.35
C PHE A 590 0.79 -11.47 -32.09
N LEU A 591 1.45 -10.33 -31.85
CA LEU A 591 1.16 -9.42 -30.76
C LEU A 591 0.53 -8.14 -31.29
N SER A 592 -0.62 -7.79 -30.70
CA SER A 592 -1.28 -6.51 -30.95
C SER A 592 -0.54 -5.40 -30.21
N HIS A 593 0.07 -4.47 -30.94
CA HIS A 593 0.71 -3.29 -30.38
C HIS A 593 -0.13 -2.03 -30.67
N LEU A 594 -0.25 -1.13 -29.70
CA LEU A 594 -0.91 0.16 -29.89
C LEU A 594 0.10 1.23 -29.50
N GLU A 595 0.59 1.96 -30.51
CA GLU A 595 1.45 3.12 -30.29
C GLU A 595 0.56 4.30 -29.93
N LEU A 596 0.69 4.79 -28.70
CA LEU A 596 -0.10 5.91 -28.18
C LEU A 596 0.61 7.23 -28.49
N VAL A 597 -0.03 8.09 -29.28
CA VAL A 597 0.48 9.41 -29.65
C VAL A 597 -0.48 10.48 -29.13
N PRO A 598 -0.01 11.63 -28.60
CA PRO A 598 -0.92 12.71 -28.22
C PRO A 598 -1.60 13.27 -29.48
N GLY A 599 -2.93 13.16 -29.54
CA GLY A 599 -3.73 13.72 -30.64
C GLY A 599 -4.32 15.10 -30.32
N ASP A 600 -5.07 15.65 -31.27
CA ASP A 600 -5.71 16.97 -31.14
C ASP A 600 -7.11 16.93 -30.49
N ASN A 601 -7.61 15.74 -30.13
CA ASN A 601 -8.92 15.61 -29.48
C ASN A 601 -9.02 16.41 -28.16
N THR A 602 -10.23 16.78 -27.75
CA THR A 602 -10.46 17.58 -26.52
C THR A 602 -10.80 16.74 -25.29
N ASP A 603 -10.74 15.40 -25.37
CA ASP A 603 -11.17 14.50 -24.30
C ASP A 603 -10.25 14.50 -23.07
N MET A 604 -9.03 15.01 -23.25
CA MET A 604 -8.03 15.22 -22.21
C MET A 604 -7.17 16.46 -22.52
N VAL A 605 -6.81 17.23 -21.48
CA VAL A 605 -5.95 18.41 -21.61
C VAL A 605 -4.53 18.00 -22.05
N GLY A 606 -3.89 18.78 -22.93
CA GLY A 606 -2.63 18.42 -23.59
C GLY A 606 -1.48 18.00 -22.65
N TRP A 607 -1.31 18.63 -21.48
CA TRP A 607 -0.28 18.22 -20.53
C TRP A 607 -0.57 16.86 -19.88
N ARG A 608 -1.85 16.54 -19.64
CA ARG A 608 -2.28 15.23 -19.12
C ARG A 608 -2.08 14.13 -20.16
N LYS A 609 -2.28 14.44 -21.45
CA LYS A 609 -1.96 13.52 -22.56
C LYS A 609 -0.49 13.14 -22.57
N ARG A 610 0.39 14.14 -22.48
CA ARG A 610 1.86 13.91 -22.39
C ARG A 610 2.22 13.08 -21.17
N LEU A 611 1.61 13.37 -20.01
CA LEU A 611 1.81 12.59 -18.79
C LEU A 611 1.34 11.14 -18.97
N PHE A 612 0.17 10.92 -19.56
CA PHE A 612 -0.37 9.59 -19.84
C PHE A 612 0.55 8.80 -20.77
N VAL A 613 0.97 9.40 -21.88
CA VAL A 613 1.93 8.79 -22.83
C VAL A 613 3.25 8.48 -22.13
N ALA A 614 3.83 9.42 -21.37
CA ALA A 614 5.06 9.18 -20.61
C ALA A 614 4.91 8.02 -19.61
N THR A 615 3.79 7.94 -18.90
CA THR A 615 3.53 6.82 -17.96
C THR A 615 3.27 5.49 -18.68
N SER A 616 2.78 5.50 -19.91
CA SER A 616 2.59 4.29 -20.72
C SER A 616 3.92 3.65 -21.12
N LEU A 617 4.97 4.46 -21.31
CA LEU A 617 6.34 3.99 -21.60
C LEU A 617 6.96 3.21 -20.43
N LEU A 618 6.41 3.36 -19.21
CA LEU A 618 6.83 2.60 -18.04
C LEU A 618 6.20 1.19 -17.98
N THR A 619 5.32 0.83 -18.92
CA THR A 619 4.68 -0.50 -18.93
C THR A 619 5.66 -1.59 -19.37
N ALA A 620 5.60 -2.74 -18.68
CA ALA A 620 6.47 -3.88 -18.98
C ALA A 620 6.22 -4.46 -20.38
N ASP A 621 7.29 -4.89 -21.05
CA ASP A 621 7.23 -5.56 -22.35
C ASP A 621 6.39 -6.85 -22.28
N ALA A 622 5.38 -6.94 -23.15
CA ALA A 622 4.46 -8.06 -23.20
C ALA A 622 5.11 -9.33 -23.76
N ALA A 623 6.04 -9.20 -24.73
CA ALA A 623 6.69 -10.36 -25.35
C ALA A 623 7.59 -11.09 -24.35
N GLY A 624 8.42 -10.34 -23.62
CA GLY A 624 9.24 -10.90 -22.53
C GLY A 624 8.43 -11.42 -21.34
N TYR A 625 7.23 -10.90 -21.09
CA TYR A 625 6.38 -11.35 -19.98
C TYR A 625 5.76 -12.74 -20.23
N PHE A 626 5.34 -13.03 -21.46
CA PHE A 626 4.68 -14.30 -21.85
C PHE A 626 5.64 -15.38 -22.39
N ASN A 627 6.96 -15.14 -22.27
CA ASN A 627 8.04 -16.01 -22.75
C ASN A 627 7.94 -16.36 -24.24
N LEU A 628 7.54 -15.40 -25.07
CA LEU A 628 7.37 -15.65 -26.51
C LEU A 628 8.73 -15.74 -27.24
N PRO A 629 8.89 -16.62 -28.25
CA PRO A 629 10.13 -16.70 -29.03
C PRO A 629 10.35 -15.41 -29.82
N GLN A 630 11.45 -14.70 -29.56
CA GLN A 630 11.71 -13.38 -30.16
C GLN A 630 11.87 -13.42 -31.68
N ASP A 631 12.43 -14.51 -32.20
CA ASP A 631 12.66 -14.75 -33.63
C ASP A 631 11.37 -15.09 -34.41
N ARG A 632 10.29 -15.46 -33.70
CA ARG A 632 8.99 -15.84 -34.29
C ARG A 632 7.83 -14.96 -33.83
N THR A 633 8.12 -13.85 -33.15
CA THR A 633 7.11 -12.90 -32.69
C THR A 633 7.01 -11.70 -33.62
N ILE A 634 5.83 -11.50 -34.18
CA ILE A 634 5.47 -10.39 -35.08
C ILE A 634 4.62 -9.39 -34.29
N LEU A 635 5.09 -8.15 -34.21
CA LEU A 635 4.32 -7.04 -33.64
C LEU A 635 3.53 -6.38 -34.76
N VAL A 636 2.19 -6.47 -34.67
CA VAL A 636 1.30 -5.77 -35.59
C VAL A 636 0.73 -4.58 -34.83
N GLY A 637 1.20 -3.40 -35.21
CA GLY A 637 0.89 -2.13 -34.56
C GLY A 637 -0.21 -1.35 -35.28
N SER A 638 -1.06 -0.66 -34.54
CA SER A 638 -1.75 0.53 -35.05
C SER A 638 -1.38 1.76 -34.23
N ARG A 639 -1.41 2.93 -34.86
CA ARG A 639 -1.26 4.22 -34.17
C ARG A 639 -2.61 4.66 -33.67
N MET A 640 -2.66 5.06 -32.41
CA MET A 640 -3.86 5.62 -31.81
C MET A 640 -3.54 6.97 -31.19
N GLU A 641 -4.31 7.96 -31.58
CA GLU A 641 -4.29 9.30 -30.99
C GLU A 641 -5.10 9.32 -29.69
N VAL A 642 -4.49 9.85 -28.63
CA VAL A 642 -5.10 9.99 -27.29
C VAL A 642 -5.31 11.44 -26.92
#